data_AF-U2CXI9-F1
#
_entry.id   AF-U2CXI9-F1
#
_cell.length_a   1.000
_cell.length_b   1.000
_cell.length_c   1.000
_cell.angle_alpha   90.00
_cell.angle_beta   90.00
_cell.angle_gamma   90.00
#
_symmetry.space_group_name_H-M   'P 1'
#
loop_
_entity.id
_entity.type
_entity.pdbx_description
1 polymer ?
#
loop_
_entity_poly.entity_id
_entity_poly.type
_entity_poly.pdbx_seq_one_letter_code
_entity_poly.pdbx_strand_id
1 'polypeptide(L)'
;MEGRDLRIKIALEKAYPDKNVRNISQKNKKLYTEIRNVVKERNIELIDYIKSLGFNYINGWKEELTEKEAINLLKGFFPDSRFRNVSDIAKNTVLYSYIRKTSKSRGIDTIKYLEHLGFKYEGMVNTRLDIYSICKLNKEYIVNMSELARILGTSRQNLDQKIKSKRKIYESWPEADFTENQIELVINVIKNRDYYYEDMDNGTTIKIFHSAQRDGKNAILYKDNSIVKFKFEIPVRIEKELKLAGFDKYEEQDMEIIKLIESEKKLSEIEEDEYGNRILNVLNTELKNKIITRASYLNMKYADYLQSIGFEVNNKRKYSDKDIVNLLSRYVIGNNLIKIPVNSRDYIRIFRIAKNRGYNGLEKFIEDYGFKYERIRYILDIDEKYQEIIKRNYIVEGNKIYINSLDPFYNRICSYSYKNSKSPDEYISQLGFERIKSPKELPENYKQFDWKAEEVERLKDVYSDNSIGDVLDKLANECGEVYLDTSSKTYWNLWKIANIRDMSINDLIELLGFKRLYAWDEHEIGRIHNRHEELVNDSEFIRSNILELQKIQGGLEKSKTTNEKIKRSRALVKAVKKLYHYKCQLCSNDGEGFCVPPIEKEGGELYVEVHHIIPMHEAKEWEDESEQQIDTYKNVIVVCSYHHKYLHYYHGGFRKIIEMDNDLYFESKLGDRIKIYTNHHLTSIK
;
A
#
# COMPACT_ATOMS: atom_id res chain seq x y z
N MET A 1 17.00 66.68 8.86
CA MET A 1 16.68 65.23 8.80
C MET A 1 15.18 65.08 8.94
N GLU A 2 14.51 64.45 7.98
CA GLU A 2 13.08 64.16 8.04
C GLU A 2 12.77 63.04 9.05
N GLY A 3 11.52 62.96 9.53
CA GLY A 3 11.12 62.14 10.68
C GLY A 3 11.45 60.64 10.60
N ARG A 4 11.56 60.07 9.40
CA ARG A 4 11.93 58.64 9.19
C ARG A 4 13.43 58.41 9.41
N ASP A 5 14.27 59.30 8.91
CA ASP A 5 15.74 59.23 9.10
C ASP A 5 16.13 59.47 10.56
N LEU A 6 15.42 60.37 11.25
CA LEU A 6 15.63 60.60 12.68
C LEU A 6 15.29 59.37 13.53
N ARG A 7 14.20 58.68 13.19
CA ARG A 7 13.79 57.44 13.85
C ARG A 7 14.81 56.31 13.65
N ILE A 8 15.30 56.14 12.43
CA ILE A 8 16.34 55.15 12.09
C ILE A 8 17.65 55.49 12.82
N LYS A 9 18.05 56.77 12.86
CA LYS A 9 19.23 57.22 13.58
C LYS A 9 19.15 56.90 15.07
N ILE A 10 18.05 57.24 15.74
CA ILE A 10 17.84 56.94 17.17
C ILE A 10 17.88 55.43 17.41
N ALA A 11 17.27 54.63 16.53
CA ALA A 11 17.31 53.17 16.63
C ALA A 11 18.73 52.60 16.44
N LEU A 12 19.53 53.20 15.55
CA LEU A 12 20.94 52.84 15.37
C LEU A 12 21.81 53.29 16.54
N GLU A 13 21.59 54.48 17.13
CA GLU A 13 22.32 54.95 18.33
C GLU A 13 22.07 54.02 19.52
N LYS A 14 20.82 53.55 19.68
CA LYS A 14 20.46 52.58 20.71
C LYS A 14 21.09 51.20 20.47
N ALA A 15 21.18 50.77 19.22
CA ALA A 15 21.70 49.43 18.86
C ALA A 15 23.24 49.38 18.73
N TYR A 16 23.88 50.49 18.37
CA TYR A 16 25.31 50.63 18.12
C TYR A 16 25.85 51.95 18.71
N PRO A 17 26.01 52.02 20.04
CA PRO A 17 26.48 53.24 20.72
C PRO A 17 27.90 53.68 20.29
N ASP A 18 28.72 52.73 19.84
CA ASP A 18 30.08 52.93 19.32
C ASP A 18 30.13 53.48 17.89
N LYS A 19 28.96 53.72 17.29
CA LYS A 19 28.76 54.15 15.89
C LYS A 19 29.30 53.18 14.83
N ASN A 20 29.68 51.95 15.22
CA ASN A 20 30.17 50.92 14.31
C ASN A 20 29.12 49.86 14.07
N VAL A 21 28.51 49.90 12.90
CA VAL A 21 27.38 49.08 12.51
C VAL A 21 27.88 47.81 11.83
N ARG A 22 27.62 46.66 12.47
CA ARG A 22 28.01 45.31 12.01
C ARG A 22 26.82 44.35 12.13
N ASN A 23 26.60 43.52 11.11
CA ASN A 23 25.57 42.46 11.09
C ASN A 23 24.15 42.92 11.51
N ILE A 24 23.66 44.04 10.96
CA ILE A 24 22.34 44.63 11.29
C ILE A 24 21.20 43.62 11.13
N SER A 25 21.24 42.80 10.08
CA SER A 25 20.21 41.80 9.79
C SER A 25 20.04 40.76 10.90
N GLN A 26 21.12 40.43 11.61
CA GLN A 26 21.11 39.50 12.74
C GLN A 26 20.72 40.19 14.05
N LYS A 27 21.23 41.40 14.30
CA LYS A 27 21.02 42.10 15.58
C LYS A 27 19.64 42.77 15.69
N ASN A 28 19.12 43.32 14.59
CA ASN A 28 17.79 43.93 14.57
C ASN A 28 17.19 43.86 13.15
N LYS A 29 16.50 42.75 12.89
CA LYS A 29 15.89 42.44 11.59
C LYS A 29 14.89 43.51 11.14
N LYS A 30 14.11 44.07 12.06
CA LYS A 30 13.11 45.11 11.76
C LYS A 30 13.78 46.41 11.30
N LEU A 31 14.81 46.84 12.01
CA LEU A 31 15.62 48.02 11.64
C LEU A 31 16.33 47.82 10.30
N TYR A 32 16.88 46.62 10.06
CA TYR A 32 17.51 46.29 8.77
C TYR A 32 16.52 46.39 7.59
N THR A 33 15.30 45.87 7.74
CA THR A 33 14.26 45.99 6.71
C THR A 33 13.86 47.45 6.47
N GLU A 34 13.72 48.23 7.55
CA GLU A 34 13.34 49.64 7.45
C GLU A 34 14.42 50.46 6.71
N ILE A 35 15.69 50.22 7.03
CA ILE A 35 16.85 50.80 6.33
C ILE A 35 16.85 50.37 4.85
N ARG A 36 16.65 49.08 4.56
CA ARG A 36 16.61 48.57 3.18
C ARG A 36 15.52 49.21 2.33
N ASN A 37 14.36 49.50 2.92
CA ASN A 37 13.28 50.18 2.21
C ASN A 37 13.67 51.62 1.85
N VAL A 38 14.29 52.37 2.76
CA VAL A 38 14.74 53.74 2.48
C VAL A 38 15.86 53.77 1.43
N VAL A 39 16.82 52.86 1.54
CA VAL A 39 17.93 52.69 0.57
C VAL A 39 17.38 52.39 -0.82
N LYS A 40 16.34 51.56 -0.93
CA LYS A 40 15.67 51.22 -2.18
C LYS A 40 14.83 52.38 -2.74
N GLU A 41 14.08 53.08 -1.89
CA GLU A 41 13.27 54.24 -2.27
C GLU A 41 14.14 55.39 -2.81
N ARG A 42 15.33 55.58 -2.23
CA ARG A 42 16.26 56.68 -2.58
C ARG A 42 17.35 56.28 -3.58
N ASN A 43 17.38 55.02 -4.01
CA ASN A 43 18.38 54.46 -4.91
C ASN A 43 19.83 54.82 -4.53
N ILE A 44 20.15 54.66 -3.24
CA ILE A 44 21.49 54.88 -2.68
C ILE A 44 22.05 53.56 -2.17
N GLU A 45 23.37 53.44 -2.02
CA GLU A 45 23.99 52.24 -1.44
C GLU A 45 23.81 52.20 0.09
N LEU A 46 23.65 51.00 0.65
CA LEU A 46 23.40 50.79 2.09
C LEU A 46 24.50 51.41 2.96
N ILE A 47 25.75 51.28 2.51
CA ILE A 47 26.94 51.80 3.19
C ILE A 47 26.89 53.32 3.26
N ASP A 48 26.53 53.96 2.15
CA ASP A 48 26.49 55.42 2.04
C ASP A 48 25.33 56.01 2.83
N TYR A 49 24.18 55.32 2.85
CA TYR A 49 23.06 55.72 3.70
C TYR A 49 23.41 55.64 5.20
N ILE A 50 24.05 54.57 5.66
CA ILE A 50 24.48 54.42 7.06
C ILE A 50 25.51 55.50 7.44
N LYS A 51 26.45 55.81 6.54
CA LYS A 51 27.40 56.92 6.71
C LYS A 51 26.70 58.27 6.79
N SER A 52 25.69 58.51 5.96
CA SER A 52 24.93 59.77 5.98
C SER A 52 24.23 60.03 7.33
N LEU A 53 23.93 58.97 8.10
CA LEU A 53 23.38 59.05 9.46
C LEU A 53 24.45 59.22 10.56
N GLY A 54 25.73 59.23 10.21
CA GLY A 54 26.86 59.40 11.12
C GLY A 54 27.46 58.10 11.69
N PHE A 55 27.26 56.97 11.00
CA PHE A 55 27.73 55.64 11.42
C PHE A 55 28.72 55.02 10.42
N ASN A 56 29.64 54.19 10.91
CA ASN A 56 30.54 53.40 10.08
C ASN A 56 29.99 52.00 9.87
N TYR A 57 29.91 51.52 8.62
CA TYR A 57 29.49 50.16 8.31
C TYR A 57 30.70 49.23 8.14
N ILE A 58 30.79 48.17 8.94
CA ILE A 58 31.88 47.20 8.91
C ILE A 58 31.36 45.89 8.29
N ASN A 59 31.91 45.52 7.12
CA ASN A 59 31.61 44.25 6.46
C ASN A 59 32.10 43.07 7.31
N GLY A 60 31.17 42.23 7.78
CA GLY A 60 31.41 41.17 8.76
C GLY A 60 32.10 39.91 8.27
N TRP A 61 33.16 40.01 7.45
CA TRP A 61 33.96 38.85 7.04
C TRP A 61 35.45 39.16 7.07
N LYS A 62 36.09 38.98 8.22
CA LYS A 62 37.53 38.72 8.37
C LYS A 62 37.82 38.24 9.80
N GLU A 63 37.84 36.93 9.99
CA GLU A 63 38.78 36.31 10.94
C GLU A 63 39.92 35.79 10.07
N GLU A 64 41.06 36.47 10.05
CA GLU A 64 42.28 35.94 9.42
C GLU A 64 42.91 34.95 10.40
N LEU A 65 42.87 33.67 10.04
CA LEU A 65 43.52 32.58 10.78
C LEU A 65 45.04 32.81 10.84
N THR A 66 45.66 32.60 11.99
CA THR A 66 47.12 32.60 12.13
C THR A 66 47.72 31.26 11.72
N GLU A 67 49.02 31.22 11.39
CA GLU A 67 49.71 29.98 10.99
C GLU A 67 49.67 28.92 12.10
N LYS A 68 49.77 29.33 13.36
CA LYS A 68 49.70 28.46 14.54
C LYS A 68 48.31 27.84 14.74
N GLU A 69 47.26 28.62 14.52
CA GLU A 69 45.88 28.13 14.56
C GLU A 69 45.60 27.17 13.40
N ALA A 70 46.15 27.46 12.20
CA ALA A 70 46.02 26.58 11.05
C ALA A 70 46.69 25.22 11.31
N ILE A 71 47.89 25.20 11.92
CA ILE A 71 48.58 23.96 12.31
C ILE A 71 47.75 23.18 13.34
N ASN A 72 47.18 23.85 14.34
CA ASN A 72 46.34 23.18 15.35
C ASN A 72 45.08 22.57 14.74
N LEU A 73 44.42 23.28 13.82
CA LEU A 73 43.28 22.72 13.09
C LEU A 73 43.71 21.55 12.20
N LEU A 74 44.84 21.64 11.52
CA LEU A 74 45.40 20.56 10.71
C LEU A 74 45.72 19.32 11.55
N LYS A 75 46.22 19.46 12.79
CA LYS A 75 46.41 18.33 13.71
C LYS A 75 45.09 17.67 14.13
N GLY A 76 43.98 18.41 14.11
CA GLY A 76 42.65 17.85 14.29
C GLY A 76 42.19 16.97 13.13
N PHE A 77 42.62 17.29 11.91
CA PHE A 77 42.33 16.49 10.70
C PHE A 77 43.35 15.36 10.45
N PHE A 78 44.62 15.60 10.80
CA PHE A 78 45.75 14.71 10.55
C PHE A 78 46.59 14.54 11.84
N PRO A 79 46.13 13.72 12.81
CA PRO A 79 46.75 13.59 14.12
C PRO A 79 48.18 13.02 14.08
N ASP A 80 48.47 12.19 13.08
CA ASP A 80 49.77 11.55 12.84
C ASP A 80 50.70 12.39 11.95
N SER A 81 50.30 13.63 11.63
CA SER A 81 51.00 14.52 10.71
C SER A 81 51.17 13.93 9.30
N ARG A 82 50.27 13.06 8.85
CA ARG A 82 50.27 12.52 7.48
C ARG A 82 48.96 12.81 6.77
N PHE A 83 49.02 13.05 5.47
CA PHE A 83 47.83 13.29 4.68
C PHE A 83 47.93 12.68 3.28
N ARG A 84 46.78 12.25 2.76
CA ARG A 84 46.65 11.63 1.42
C ARG A 84 45.97 12.54 0.42
N ASN A 85 45.00 13.35 0.84
CA ASN A 85 44.30 14.29 -0.02
C ASN A 85 44.11 15.67 0.64
N VAL A 86 44.31 16.73 -0.14
CA VAL A 86 44.06 18.11 0.30
C VAL A 86 42.55 18.38 0.47
N SER A 87 41.68 17.56 -0.11
CA SER A 87 40.23 17.66 0.04
C SER A 87 39.73 17.36 1.45
N ASP A 88 40.52 16.68 2.29
CA ASP A 88 40.07 16.25 3.61
C ASP A 88 39.85 17.46 4.55
N ILE A 89 40.57 18.57 4.30
CA ILE A 89 40.41 19.85 5.00
C ILE A 89 39.36 20.77 4.37
N ALA A 90 38.78 20.42 3.20
CA ALA A 90 37.82 21.27 2.49
C ALA A 90 36.50 21.48 3.26
N LYS A 91 36.17 20.58 4.21
CA LYS A 91 35.03 20.73 5.11
C LYS A 91 35.16 21.95 6.05
N ASN A 92 36.40 22.36 6.36
CA ASN A 92 36.66 23.59 7.08
C ASN A 92 37.04 24.68 6.07
N THR A 93 36.02 25.42 5.62
CA THR A 93 36.14 26.43 4.56
C THR A 93 37.13 27.55 4.91
N VAL A 94 37.26 27.89 6.19
CA VAL A 94 38.17 28.92 6.68
C VAL A 94 39.62 28.45 6.61
N LEU A 95 39.90 27.24 7.11
CA LEU A 95 41.23 26.61 7.03
C LEU A 95 41.65 26.38 5.57
N TYR A 96 40.76 25.82 4.75
CA TYR A 96 41.04 25.56 3.34
C TYR A 96 41.34 26.84 2.56
N SER A 97 40.56 27.90 2.79
CA SER A 97 40.79 29.22 2.17
C SER A 97 42.12 29.82 2.60
N TYR A 98 42.47 29.73 3.89
CA TYR A 98 43.75 30.18 4.43
C TYR A 98 44.93 29.46 3.76
N ILE A 99 44.92 28.12 3.77
CA ILE A 99 45.99 27.29 3.19
C ILE A 99 46.18 27.59 1.70
N ARG A 100 45.08 27.74 0.94
CA ARG A 100 45.12 28.06 -0.49
C ARG A 100 45.63 29.47 -0.78
N LYS A 101 45.21 30.47 0.01
CA LYS A 101 45.63 31.86 -0.14
C LYS A 101 47.12 32.02 0.18
N THR A 102 47.57 31.41 1.27
CA THR A 102 48.95 31.51 1.75
C THR A 102 49.94 30.73 0.89
N SER A 103 49.55 29.54 0.40
CA SER A 103 50.36 28.81 -0.60
C SER A 103 50.53 29.61 -1.88
N LYS A 104 49.44 30.20 -2.41
CA LYS A 104 49.48 31.05 -3.60
C LYS A 104 50.31 32.32 -3.42
N SER A 105 50.24 32.99 -2.26
CA SER A 105 51.06 34.17 -1.98
C SER A 105 52.56 33.84 -1.82
N ARG A 106 52.89 32.60 -1.44
CA ARG A 106 54.27 32.10 -1.34
C ARG A 106 54.76 31.44 -2.63
N GLY A 107 53.94 31.36 -3.68
CA GLY A 107 54.32 30.76 -4.97
C GLY A 107 54.62 29.27 -4.92
N ILE A 108 54.11 28.56 -3.91
CA ILE A 108 54.34 27.13 -3.69
C ILE A 108 53.02 26.36 -3.82
N ASP A 109 53.12 25.12 -4.28
CA ASP A 109 51.96 24.23 -4.37
C ASP A 109 51.36 23.94 -2.99
N THR A 110 50.05 23.68 -2.93
CA THR A 110 49.34 23.45 -1.66
C THR A 110 49.87 22.22 -0.90
N ILE A 111 50.27 21.15 -1.60
CA ILE A 111 50.88 19.98 -0.98
C ILE A 111 52.22 20.35 -0.36
N LYS A 112 53.08 21.05 -1.11
CA LYS A 112 54.37 21.55 -0.61
C LYS A 112 54.23 22.51 0.56
N TYR A 113 53.16 23.30 0.58
CA TYR A 113 52.88 24.19 1.71
C TYR A 113 52.45 23.43 2.96
N LEU A 114 51.65 22.37 2.84
CA LEU A 114 51.32 21.48 3.95
C LEU A 114 52.56 20.73 4.48
N GLU A 115 53.46 20.33 3.59
CA GLU A 115 54.78 19.78 3.97
C GLU A 115 55.65 20.78 4.72
N HIS A 116 55.65 22.05 4.30
CA HIS A 116 56.32 23.13 5.01
C HIS A 116 55.75 23.37 6.42
N LEU A 117 54.45 23.10 6.63
CA LEU A 117 53.80 23.16 7.94
C LEU A 117 54.04 21.90 8.81
N GLY A 118 54.84 20.94 8.33
CA GLY A 118 55.24 19.74 9.06
C GLY A 118 54.40 18.49 8.82
N PHE A 119 53.55 18.46 7.78
CA PHE A 119 52.70 17.31 7.43
C PHE A 119 53.27 16.55 6.24
N LYS A 120 53.45 15.23 6.34
CA LYS A 120 54.03 14.40 5.27
C LYS A 120 52.96 13.93 4.28
N TYR A 121 53.20 14.16 2.99
CA TYR A 121 52.36 13.64 1.92
C TYR A 121 52.70 12.17 1.63
N GLU A 122 51.71 11.26 1.70
CA GLU A 122 51.92 9.82 1.44
C GLU A 122 51.80 9.43 -0.06
N GLY A 123 51.52 10.38 -0.95
CA GLY A 123 51.39 10.12 -2.39
C GLY A 123 50.06 9.48 -2.81
N MET A 124 49.67 9.71 -4.06
CA MET A 124 48.77 8.83 -4.81
C MET A 124 49.29 8.71 -6.25
N VAL A 125 48.95 7.59 -6.88
CA VAL A 125 49.17 7.19 -8.29
C VAL A 125 50.33 6.22 -8.50
N ASN A 126 49.99 4.92 -8.52
CA ASN A 126 50.70 3.94 -9.32
C ASN A 126 50.68 4.43 -10.79
N THR A 127 51.82 4.90 -11.30
CA THR A 127 51.90 5.52 -12.64
C THR A 127 51.88 4.49 -13.77
N ARG A 128 52.28 3.25 -13.47
CA ARG A 128 52.42 2.11 -14.37
C ARG A 128 51.19 1.22 -14.33
N LEU A 129 50.19 1.56 -15.14
CA LEU A 129 48.93 0.82 -15.25
C LEU A 129 48.89 0.04 -16.56
N ASP A 130 48.52 -1.23 -16.50
CA ASP A 130 48.22 -2.03 -17.69
C ASP A 130 46.88 -1.61 -18.30
N ILE A 131 46.95 -0.63 -19.19
CA ILE A 131 45.78 -0.05 -19.85
C ILE A 131 45.08 -1.08 -20.74
N TYR A 132 45.79 -2.07 -21.27
CA TYR A 132 45.18 -3.11 -22.09
C TYR A 132 44.24 -3.97 -21.24
N SER A 133 44.76 -4.54 -20.15
CA SER A 133 43.98 -5.38 -19.24
C SER A 133 42.82 -4.61 -18.62
N ILE A 134 43.02 -3.36 -18.21
CA ILE A 134 41.94 -2.51 -17.69
C ILE A 134 40.87 -2.22 -18.75
N CYS A 135 41.27 -1.95 -20.00
CA CYS A 135 40.32 -1.75 -21.09
C CYS A 135 39.53 -3.03 -21.41
N LYS A 136 40.18 -4.20 -21.36
CA LYS A 136 39.53 -5.49 -21.58
C LYS A 136 38.52 -5.77 -20.48
N LEU A 137 38.93 -5.62 -19.21
CA LEU A 137 38.07 -5.78 -18.05
C LEU A 137 36.84 -4.87 -18.12
N ASN A 138 37.02 -3.57 -18.42
CA ASN A 138 35.92 -2.61 -18.52
C ASN A 138 34.96 -2.84 -19.71
N LYS A 139 35.36 -3.63 -20.71
CA LYS A 139 34.51 -3.95 -21.88
C LYS A 139 33.78 -5.28 -21.72
N GLU A 140 34.46 -6.28 -21.17
CA GLU A 140 34.00 -7.67 -21.17
C GLU A 140 33.43 -8.10 -19.82
N TYR A 141 33.68 -7.36 -18.73
CA TYR A 141 33.31 -7.74 -17.37
C TYR A 141 32.53 -6.63 -16.64
N ILE A 142 31.79 -7.01 -15.61
CA ILE A 142 31.06 -6.09 -14.72
C ILE A 142 32.05 -5.49 -13.72
N VAL A 143 32.34 -4.20 -13.87
CA VAL A 143 33.37 -3.51 -13.09
C VAL A 143 32.83 -2.25 -12.44
N ASN A 144 33.01 -2.13 -11.12
CA ASN A 144 32.89 -0.86 -10.43
C ASN A 144 34.20 -0.06 -10.58
N MET A 145 34.18 0.95 -11.46
CA MET A 145 35.38 1.75 -11.77
C MET A 145 35.92 2.54 -10.56
N SER A 146 35.08 2.90 -9.60
CA SER A 146 35.52 3.57 -8.37
C SER A 146 36.29 2.60 -7.46
N GLU A 147 35.79 1.37 -7.33
CA GLU A 147 36.43 0.31 -6.55
C GLU A 147 37.75 -0.12 -7.20
N LEU A 148 37.75 -0.34 -8.52
CA LEU A 148 38.96 -0.68 -9.28
C LEU A 148 40.03 0.41 -9.12
N ALA A 149 39.65 1.69 -9.23
CA ALA A 149 40.59 2.79 -9.03
C ALA A 149 41.18 2.78 -7.61
N ARG A 150 40.38 2.49 -6.58
CA ARG A 150 40.84 2.33 -5.20
C ARG A 150 41.86 1.19 -5.07
N ILE A 151 41.55 0.01 -5.60
CA ILE A 151 42.44 -1.16 -5.56
C ILE A 151 43.78 -0.83 -6.24
N LEU A 152 43.74 -0.15 -7.39
CA LEU A 152 44.92 0.23 -8.15
C LEU A 152 45.70 1.44 -7.58
N GLY A 153 45.19 2.06 -6.51
CA GLY A 153 45.83 3.24 -5.89
C GLY A 153 45.80 4.48 -6.78
N THR A 154 44.70 4.70 -7.50
CA THR A 154 44.50 5.85 -8.40
C THR A 154 43.10 6.45 -8.27
N SER A 155 42.85 7.58 -8.94
CA SER A 155 41.52 8.19 -8.99
C SER A 155 40.71 7.64 -10.16
N ARG A 156 39.38 7.54 -10.00
CA ARG A 156 38.46 7.15 -11.09
C ARG A 156 38.65 8.05 -12.33
N GLN A 157 38.82 9.35 -12.12
CA GLN A 157 39.02 10.32 -13.21
C GLN A 157 40.32 10.05 -14.00
N ASN A 158 41.41 9.71 -13.32
CA ASN A 158 42.67 9.36 -13.97
C ASN A 158 42.55 8.03 -14.74
N LEU A 159 41.85 7.04 -14.18
CA LEU A 159 41.58 5.77 -14.83
C LEU A 159 40.75 5.98 -16.12
N ASP A 160 39.66 6.74 -16.03
CA ASP A 160 38.79 7.10 -17.17
C ASP A 160 39.55 7.87 -18.25
N GLN A 161 40.40 8.82 -17.87
CA GLN A 161 41.23 9.59 -18.79
C GLN A 161 42.22 8.68 -19.54
N LYS A 162 42.85 7.73 -18.84
CA LYS A 162 43.81 6.79 -19.43
C LYS A 162 43.12 5.79 -20.37
N ILE A 163 41.92 5.31 -20.05
CA ILE A 163 41.11 4.44 -20.93
C ILE A 163 40.70 5.17 -22.21
N LYS A 164 40.32 6.45 -22.10
CA LYS A 164 39.85 7.29 -23.23
C LYS A 164 40.97 7.91 -24.07
N SER A 165 42.23 7.85 -23.62
CA SER A 165 43.37 8.45 -24.32
C SER A 165 43.59 7.82 -25.70
N LYS A 166 43.82 8.67 -26.72
CA LYS A 166 44.20 8.23 -28.09
C LYS A 166 45.63 7.70 -28.18
N ARG A 167 46.53 8.11 -27.26
CA ARG A 167 47.88 7.55 -27.13
C ARG A 167 47.87 6.54 -25.99
N LYS A 168 47.80 5.25 -26.34
CA LYS A 168 47.89 4.15 -25.38
C LYS A 168 49.34 3.72 -25.25
N ILE A 169 49.95 4.02 -24.11
CA ILE A 169 51.24 3.45 -23.72
C ILE A 169 50.91 2.12 -23.06
N TYR A 170 51.23 1.01 -23.73
CA TYR A 170 50.98 -0.33 -23.22
C TYR A 170 52.20 -0.79 -22.43
N GLU A 171 52.20 -0.54 -21.12
CA GLU A 171 53.02 -1.35 -20.21
C GLU A 171 52.18 -2.57 -19.85
N SER A 172 52.56 -3.75 -20.35
CA SER A 172 51.92 -5.01 -19.95
C SER A 172 52.41 -5.35 -18.56
N TRP A 173 51.49 -5.58 -17.62
CA TRP A 173 51.89 -6.27 -16.40
C TRP A 173 52.31 -7.70 -16.76
N PRO A 174 53.26 -8.30 -16.01
CA PRO A 174 53.74 -9.63 -16.33
C PRO A 174 52.58 -10.62 -16.31
N GLU A 175 52.36 -11.31 -17.43
CA GLU A 175 51.40 -12.42 -17.60
C GLU A 175 51.77 -13.67 -16.76
N ALA A 176 52.65 -13.54 -15.77
CA ALA A 176 53.08 -14.63 -14.92
C ALA A 176 51.88 -15.33 -14.29
N ASP A 177 51.84 -16.65 -14.44
CA ASP A 177 50.82 -17.48 -13.82
C ASP A 177 50.78 -17.30 -12.30
N PHE A 178 49.65 -17.69 -11.72
CA PHE A 178 49.54 -17.75 -10.28
C PHE A 178 50.49 -18.84 -9.77
N THR A 179 51.29 -18.49 -8.77
CA THR A 179 52.05 -19.49 -8.02
C THR A 179 51.09 -20.38 -7.23
N GLU A 180 51.54 -21.55 -6.80
CA GLU A 180 50.71 -22.49 -6.03
C GLU A 180 50.09 -21.84 -4.78
N ASN A 181 50.85 -21.01 -4.07
CA ASN A 181 50.36 -20.26 -2.91
C ASN A 181 49.26 -19.23 -3.30
N GLN A 182 49.40 -18.59 -4.46
CA GLN A 182 48.41 -17.65 -4.97
C GLN A 182 47.12 -18.38 -5.38
N ILE A 183 47.23 -19.57 -5.97
CA ILE A 183 46.09 -20.42 -6.31
C ILE A 183 45.35 -20.82 -5.04
N GLU A 184 46.05 -21.30 -4.01
CA GLU A 184 45.42 -21.66 -2.72
C GLU A 184 44.70 -20.49 -2.07
N LEU A 185 45.31 -19.30 -2.05
CA LEU A 185 44.67 -18.12 -1.49
C LEU A 185 43.40 -17.74 -2.26
N VAL A 186 43.44 -17.75 -3.60
CA VAL A 186 42.27 -17.49 -4.45
C VAL A 186 41.19 -18.55 -4.22
N ILE A 187 41.55 -19.82 -4.10
CA ILE A 187 40.60 -20.91 -3.80
C ILE A 187 39.96 -20.69 -2.43
N ASN A 188 40.70 -20.23 -1.41
CA ASN A 188 40.12 -19.92 -0.11
C ASN A 188 39.11 -18.78 -0.18
N VAL A 189 39.39 -17.72 -0.95
CA VAL A 189 38.44 -16.63 -1.22
C VAL A 189 37.17 -17.17 -1.90
N ILE A 190 37.32 -18.06 -2.88
CA ILE A 190 36.19 -18.70 -3.59
C ILE A 190 35.38 -19.60 -2.67
N LYS A 191 36.02 -20.42 -1.84
CA LYS A 191 35.34 -21.31 -0.89
C LYS A 191 34.56 -20.52 0.16
N ASN A 192 35.09 -19.37 0.56
CA ASN A 192 34.38 -18.43 1.41
C ASN A 192 33.30 -17.67 0.64
N ARG A 193 33.10 -17.88 -0.68
CA ARG A 193 32.17 -17.17 -1.57
C ARG A 193 32.37 -15.66 -1.60
N ASP A 194 33.59 -15.19 -1.37
CA ASP A 194 33.95 -13.77 -1.44
C ASP A 194 34.31 -13.36 -2.86
N TYR A 195 33.83 -12.19 -3.27
CA TYR A 195 34.24 -11.54 -4.53
C TYR A 195 35.43 -10.62 -4.32
N TYR A 196 35.65 -10.20 -3.08
CA TYR A 196 36.68 -9.26 -2.69
C TYR A 196 37.36 -9.73 -1.40
N TYR A 197 38.68 -9.71 -1.41
CA TYR A 197 39.51 -9.99 -0.25
C TYR A 197 40.63 -8.95 -0.18
N GLU A 198 40.87 -8.39 1.00
CA GLU A 198 41.94 -7.43 1.27
C GLU A 198 42.60 -7.75 2.60
N ASP A 199 43.89 -8.07 2.55
CA ASP A 199 44.77 -8.22 3.70
C ASP A 199 45.69 -7.00 3.75
N MET A 200 45.42 -6.12 4.71
CA MET A 200 46.16 -4.87 4.89
C MET A 200 47.58 -5.10 5.43
N ASP A 201 47.82 -6.19 6.16
CA ASP A 201 49.10 -6.50 6.79
C ASP A 201 50.08 -7.04 5.74
N ASN A 202 49.59 -7.90 4.84
CA ASN A 202 50.37 -8.47 3.74
C ASN A 202 50.26 -7.65 2.42
N GLY A 203 49.43 -6.61 2.40
CA GLY A 203 49.20 -5.78 1.20
C GLY A 203 48.57 -6.54 0.03
N THR A 204 47.87 -7.65 0.31
CA THR A 204 47.29 -8.52 -0.71
C THR A 204 45.83 -8.16 -0.96
N THR A 205 45.44 -8.05 -2.22
CA THR A 205 44.05 -7.80 -2.63
C THR A 205 43.65 -8.76 -3.75
N ILE A 206 42.52 -9.42 -3.61
CA ILE A 206 41.94 -10.30 -4.63
C ILE A 206 40.55 -9.78 -4.97
N LYS A 207 40.25 -9.62 -6.27
CA LYS A 207 38.89 -9.32 -6.75
C LYS A 207 38.53 -10.26 -7.89
N ILE A 208 37.36 -10.85 -7.82
CA ILE A 208 36.77 -11.70 -8.85
C ILE A 208 35.71 -10.88 -9.59
N PHE A 209 35.75 -10.90 -10.92
CA PHE A 209 34.86 -10.16 -11.80
C PHE A 209 34.05 -11.11 -12.68
N HIS A 210 32.77 -10.78 -12.83
CA HIS A 210 31.85 -11.53 -13.68
C HIS A 210 31.83 -10.99 -15.09
N SER A 211 31.73 -11.89 -16.07
CA SER A 211 31.52 -11.50 -17.46
C SER A 211 30.23 -10.68 -17.62
N ALA A 212 30.31 -9.58 -18.36
CA ALA A 212 29.16 -8.74 -18.70
C ALA A 212 28.14 -9.48 -19.58
N GLN A 213 28.58 -10.53 -20.30
CA GLN A 213 27.71 -11.35 -21.14
C GLN A 213 27.01 -12.47 -20.36
N ARG A 214 27.31 -12.64 -19.05
CA ARG A 214 26.78 -13.73 -18.21
C ARG A 214 26.99 -15.12 -18.81
N ASP A 215 28.11 -15.33 -19.50
CA ASP A 215 28.51 -16.63 -20.09
C ASP A 215 29.23 -17.57 -19.11
N GLY A 216 29.16 -17.26 -17.80
CA GLY A 216 29.84 -18.03 -16.73
C GLY A 216 31.35 -17.81 -16.66
N LYS A 217 31.92 -16.90 -17.47
CA LYS A 217 33.35 -16.56 -17.39
C LYS A 217 33.62 -15.56 -16.29
N ASN A 218 34.77 -15.75 -15.64
CA ASN A 218 35.25 -14.91 -14.56
C ASN A 218 36.66 -14.38 -14.89
N ALA A 219 36.98 -13.19 -14.41
CA ALA A 219 38.35 -12.67 -14.39
C ALA A 219 38.80 -12.46 -12.94
N ILE A 220 40.09 -12.62 -12.67
CA ILE A 220 40.66 -12.45 -11.34
C ILE A 220 41.73 -11.36 -11.38
N LEU A 221 41.57 -10.34 -10.54
CA LEU A 221 42.65 -9.45 -10.14
C LEU A 221 43.28 -10.01 -8.88
N TYR A 222 44.61 -10.15 -8.93
CA TYR A 222 45.43 -10.42 -7.77
C TYR A 222 46.45 -9.29 -7.64
N LYS A 223 46.48 -8.62 -6.50
CA LYS A 223 47.45 -7.59 -6.16
C LYS A 223 48.21 -8.03 -4.92
N ASP A 224 49.53 -7.94 -4.96
CA ASP A 224 50.40 -8.11 -3.81
C ASP A 224 51.33 -6.89 -3.77
N ASN A 225 51.08 -6.02 -2.79
CA ASN A 225 51.74 -4.74 -2.64
C ASN A 225 51.65 -3.89 -3.92
N SER A 226 52.74 -3.81 -4.70
CA SER A 226 52.80 -3.05 -5.96
C SER A 226 52.62 -3.91 -7.21
N ILE A 227 52.65 -5.24 -7.08
CA ILE A 227 52.51 -6.18 -8.20
C ILE A 227 51.03 -6.44 -8.41
N VAL A 228 50.54 -6.19 -9.62
CA VAL A 228 49.15 -6.48 -10.01
C VAL A 228 49.17 -7.47 -11.17
N LYS A 229 48.34 -8.51 -11.05
CA LYS A 229 48.11 -9.54 -12.06
C LYS A 229 46.63 -9.57 -12.41
N PHE A 230 46.32 -9.57 -13.70
CA PHE A 230 45.00 -9.89 -14.21
C PHE A 230 45.05 -11.28 -14.87
N LYS A 231 44.08 -12.13 -14.54
CA LYS A 231 43.87 -13.40 -15.23
C LYS A 231 42.47 -13.43 -15.83
N PHE A 232 42.43 -13.47 -17.16
CA PHE A 232 41.20 -13.66 -17.94
C PHE A 232 41.03 -15.13 -18.34
N GLU A 233 42.14 -15.85 -18.51
CA GLU A 233 42.18 -17.30 -18.63
C GLU A 233 42.47 -17.88 -17.26
N ILE A 234 41.43 -18.46 -16.65
CA ILE A 234 41.49 -18.95 -15.28
C ILE A 234 42.04 -20.38 -15.27
N PRO A 235 43.03 -20.71 -14.40
CA PRO A 235 43.51 -22.07 -14.25
C PRO A 235 42.37 -23.06 -13.96
N VAL A 236 42.42 -24.25 -14.59
CA VAL A 236 41.38 -25.30 -14.50
C VAL A 236 40.98 -25.60 -13.06
N ARG A 237 41.96 -25.60 -12.13
CA ARG A 237 41.71 -25.83 -10.71
C ARG A 237 40.83 -24.75 -10.08
N ILE A 238 41.10 -23.48 -10.37
CA ILE A 238 40.31 -22.35 -9.88
C ILE A 238 38.92 -22.35 -10.56
N GLU A 239 38.87 -22.65 -11.86
CA GLU A 239 37.61 -22.72 -12.60
C GLU A 239 36.64 -23.77 -12.03
N LYS A 240 37.18 -24.93 -11.62
CA LYS A 240 36.40 -25.98 -10.96
C LYS A 240 35.81 -25.48 -9.63
N GLU A 241 36.60 -24.81 -8.80
CA GLU A 241 36.14 -24.27 -7.52
C GLU A 241 35.13 -23.15 -7.70
N LEU A 242 35.29 -22.28 -8.71
CA LEU A 242 34.31 -21.23 -9.04
C LEU A 242 32.93 -21.83 -9.35
N LYS A 243 32.88 -22.89 -10.17
CA LYS A 243 31.63 -23.60 -10.51
C LYS A 243 31.02 -24.31 -9.29
N LEU A 244 31.85 -24.95 -8.46
CA LEU A 244 31.38 -25.62 -7.24
C LEU A 244 30.79 -24.62 -6.23
N ALA A 245 31.43 -23.45 -6.08
CA ALA A 245 30.96 -22.42 -5.18
C ALA A 245 29.75 -21.64 -5.74
N GLY A 246 29.46 -21.75 -7.04
CA GLY A 246 28.29 -21.18 -7.72
C GLY A 246 28.51 -19.80 -8.34
N PHE A 247 29.77 -19.38 -8.58
CA PHE A 247 30.10 -18.08 -9.17
C PHE A 247 29.62 -17.96 -10.64
N ASP A 248 29.30 -19.06 -11.29
CA ASP A 248 28.66 -19.11 -12.61
C ASP A 248 27.15 -18.82 -12.56
N LYS A 249 26.52 -18.95 -11.39
CA LYS A 249 25.06 -18.89 -11.20
C LYS A 249 24.59 -17.67 -10.43
N TYR A 250 25.33 -17.28 -9.40
CA TYR A 250 24.90 -16.28 -8.42
C TYR A 250 25.73 -14.99 -8.55
N GLU A 251 25.11 -13.83 -8.40
CA GLU A 251 25.82 -12.55 -8.32
C GLU A 251 26.37 -12.31 -6.90
N GLU A 252 27.19 -11.26 -6.74
CA GLU A 252 27.82 -10.88 -5.45
C GLU A 252 26.78 -10.72 -4.33
N GLN A 253 25.66 -10.02 -4.62
CA GLN A 253 24.56 -9.83 -3.66
C GLN A 253 23.85 -11.15 -3.30
N ASP A 254 23.69 -12.05 -4.27
CA ASP A 254 23.02 -13.33 -4.04
C ASP A 254 23.89 -14.21 -3.11
N MET A 255 25.20 -14.23 -3.35
CA MET A 255 26.17 -14.94 -2.50
C MET A 255 26.24 -14.38 -1.09
N GLU A 256 26.20 -13.05 -0.92
CA GLU A 256 26.11 -12.43 0.41
C GLU A 256 24.85 -12.88 1.16
N ILE A 257 23.71 -12.93 0.47
CA ILE A 257 22.45 -13.40 1.06
C ILE A 257 22.56 -14.87 1.45
N ILE A 258 23.13 -15.72 0.59
CA ILE A 258 23.33 -17.15 0.88
C ILE A 258 24.24 -17.31 2.11
N LYS A 259 25.33 -16.54 2.22
CA LYS A 259 26.22 -16.57 3.40
C LYS A 259 25.49 -16.18 4.68
N LEU A 260 24.69 -15.12 4.64
CA LEU A 260 23.92 -14.68 5.80
C LEU A 260 22.89 -15.74 6.20
N ILE A 261 22.27 -16.40 5.23
CA ILE A 261 21.36 -17.53 5.47
C ILE A 261 22.10 -18.70 6.14
N GLU A 262 23.28 -19.05 5.64
CA GLU A 262 24.10 -20.15 6.17
C GLU A 262 24.68 -19.83 7.55
N SER A 263 25.01 -18.57 7.84
CA SER A 263 25.54 -18.14 9.13
C SER A 263 24.48 -18.00 10.22
N GLU A 264 23.23 -17.68 9.87
CA GLU A 264 22.12 -17.62 10.82
C GLU A 264 21.67 -19.00 11.33
N LYS A 265 21.97 -20.08 10.58
CA LYS A 265 21.61 -21.44 10.99
C LYS A 265 22.72 -22.10 11.82
N LYS A 266 22.38 -22.56 13.02
CA LYS A 266 23.02 -23.78 13.55
C LYS A 266 22.62 -24.92 12.60
N LEU A 267 23.61 -25.57 11.99
CA LEU A 267 23.51 -26.61 10.94
C LEU A 267 22.55 -27.80 11.21
N SER A 268 21.83 -27.87 12.33
CA SER A 268 21.15 -29.07 12.81
C SER A 268 19.66 -29.24 12.47
N GLU A 269 19.02 -28.30 11.76
CA GLU A 269 17.57 -28.40 11.42
C GLU A 269 17.30 -27.93 9.98
N ILE A 270 17.96 -28.54 9.00
CA ILE A 270 17.63 -28.36 7.59
C ILE A 270 16.90 -29.61 7.12
N GLU A 271 15.57 -29.53 7.06
CA GLU A 271 14.77 -30.48 6.28
C GLU A 271 14.97 -30.15 4.80
N GLU A 272 15.23 -31.17 3.99
CA GLU A 272 15.29 -31.08 2.52
C GLU A 272 13.95 -31.55 1.96
N ASP A 273 13.44 -30.85 0.93
CA ASP A 273 12.25 -31.27 0.20
C ASP A 273 12.57 -32.40 -0.81
N GLU A 274 11.54 -32.93 -1.49
CA GLU A 274 11.69 -33.98 -2.52
C GLU A 274 12.56 -33.55 -3.71
N TYR A 275 12.90 -32.26 -3.84
CA TYR A 275 13.69 -31.67 -4.91
C TYR A 275 15.11 -31.25 -4.44
N GLY A 276 15.47 -31.52 -3.18
CA GLY A 276 16.77 -31.17 -2.59
C GLY A 276 16.90 -29.71 -2.16
N ASN A 277 15.81 -28.94 -2.11
CA ASN A 277 15.81 -27.57 -1.60
C ASN A 277 15.85 -27.56 -0.07
N ARG A 278 16.59 -26.60 0.48
CA ARG A 278 16.72 -26.45 1.94
C ARG A 278 15.60 -25.60 2.49
N ILE A 279 14.81 -26.14 3.42
CA ILE A 279 13.70 -25.41 4.04
C ILE A 279 14.23 -24.33 4.99
N LEU A 280 13.79 -23.09 4.80
CA LEU A 280 14.30 -21.88 5.45
C LEU A 280 13.21 -21.17 6.25
N ASN A 281 13.48 -20.94 7.53
CA ASN A 281 12.66 -20.08 8.39
C ASN A 281 13.44 -18.80 8.70
N VAL A 282 13.25 -17.75 7.89
CA VAL A 282 13.91 -16.45 8.10
C VAL A 282 13.24 -15.72 9.26
N LEU A 283 13.86 -15.79 10.44
CA LEU A 283 13.40 -15.08 11.64
C LEU A 283 13.99 -13.68 11.75
N ASN A 284 15.17 -13.44 11.16
CA ASN A 284 15.82 -12.13 11.18
C ASN A 284 15.17 -11.16 10.19
N THR A 285 14.63 -10.06 10.72
CA THR A 285 13.99 -8.98 9.94
C THR A 285 14.96 -8.31 8.96
N GLU A 286 16.24 -8.14 9.31
CA GLU A 286 17.23 -7.52 8.44
C GLU A 286 17.54 -8.39 7.22
N LEU A 287 17.82 -9.68 7.45
CA LEU A 287 18.03 -10.66 6.37
C LEU A 287 16.80 -10.76 5.47
N LYS A 288 15.61 -10.82 6.07
CA LYS A 288 14.34 -10.84 5.34
C LYS A 288 14.19 -9.62 4.44
N ASN A 289 14.50 -8.42 4.93
CA ASN A 289 14.43 -7.19 4.14
C ASN A 289 15.46 -7.19 3.00
N LYS A 290 16.69 -7.70 3.22
CA LYS A 290 17.69 -7.87 2.15
C LYS A 290 17.18 -8.79 1.04
N ILE A 291 16.59 -9.93 1.41
CA ILE A 291 15.98 -10.89 0.47
C ILE A 291 14.84 -10.24 -0.31
N ILE A 292 13.92 -9.52 0.36
CA ILE A 292 12.79 -8.83 -0.29
C ILE A 292 13.29 -7.78 -1.28
N THR A 293 14.24 -6.94 -0.87
CA THR A 293 14.80 -5.89 -1.73
C THR A 293 15.43 -6.50 -2.97
N ARG A 294 16.20 -7.58 -2.81
CA ARG A 294 16.82 -8.27 -3.95
C ARG A 294 15.80 -8.95 -4.86
N ALA A 295 14.80 -9.63 -4.30
CA ALA A 295 13.72 -10.24 -5.07
C ALA A 295 12.96 -9.19 -5.89
N SER A 296 12.63 -8.04 -5.29
CA SER A 296 11.98 -6.92 -5.97
C SER A 296 12.85 -6.33 -7.09
N TYR A 297 14.16 -6.17 -6.86
CA TYR A 297 15.08 -5.72 -7.90
C TYR A 297 15.10 -6.66 -9.12
N LEU A 298 14.98 -7.96 -8.90
CA LEU A 298 14.91 -8.99 -9.94
C LEU A 298 13.49 -9.21 -10.49
N ASN A 299 12.50 -8.44 -10.02
CA ASN A 299 11.08 -8.61 -10.35
C ASN A 299 10.57 -10.04 -10.07
N MET A 300 11.03 -10.65 -8.99
CA MET A 300 10.67 -11.99 -8.53
C MET A 300 9.87 -11.89 -7.22
N LYS A 301 8.98 -12.86 -6.97
CA LYS A 301 8.35 -12.99 -5.66
C LYS A 301 9.36 -13.52 -4.65
N TYR A 302 9.14 -13.21 -3.37
CA TYR A 302 10.00 -13.63 -2.27
C TYR A 302 10.30 -15.14 -2.26
N ALA A 303 9.28 -15.98 -2.49
CA ALA A 303 9.44 -17.44 -2.53
C ALA A 303 10.22 -17.90 -3.76
N ASP A 304 9.91 -17.34 -4.93
CA ASP A 304 10.53 -17.71 -6.21
C ASP A 304 12.02 -17.34 -6.23
N TYR A 305 12.39 -16.19 -5.64
CA TYR A 305 13.79 -15.80 -5.48
C TYR A 305 14.54 -16.73 -4.52
N LEU A 306 13.95 -17.09 -3.37
CA LEU A 306 14.60 -18.04 -2.46
C LEU A 306 14.81 -19.39 -3.13
N GLN A 307 13.84 -19.85 -3.93
CA GLN A 307 13.96 -21.10 -4.68
C GLN A 307 15.09 -21.03 -5.71
N SER A 308 15.28 -19.90 -6.40
CA SER A 308 16.36 -19.74 -7.38
C SER A 308 17.76 -19.80 -6.77
N ILE A 309 17.89 -19.42 -5.49
CA ILE A 309 19.14 -19.56 -4.73
C ILE A 309 19.21 -20.85 -3.88
N GLY A 310 18.30 -21.81 -4.09
CA GLY A 310 18.34 -23.16 -3.51
C GLY A 310 17.65 -23.32 -2.15
N PHE A 311 16.76 -22.40 -1.76
CA PHE A 311 16.05 -22.41 -0.48
C PHE A 311 14.53 -22.38 -0.66
N GLU A 312 13.79 -23.10 0.16
CA GLU A 312 12.33 -23.04 0.19
C GLU A 312 11.83 -22.34 1.46
N VAL A 313 10.75 -21.57 1.39
CA VAL A 313 10.21 -20.87 2.56
C VAL A 313 9.44 -21.84 3.45
N ASN A 314 9.84 -21.96 4.72
CA ASN A 314 9.05 -22.66 5.73
C ASN A 314 7.75 -21.90 5.98
N ASN A 315 6.70 -22.34 5.31
CA ASN A 315 5.37 -21.79 5.47
C ASN A 315 4.73 -22.43 6.71
N LYS A 316 5.10 -21.96 7.92
CA LYS A 316 4.52 -22.37 9.23
C LYS A 316 2.98 -22.30 9.32
N ARG A 317 2.30 -21.88 8.24
CA ARG A 317 0.84 -21.90 8.08
C ARG A 317 0.31 -23.19 7.45
N LYS A 318 1.16 -24.08 6.92
CA LYS A 318 0.76 -25.43 6.49
C LYS A 318 0.90 -26.37 7.68
N TYR A 319 -0.24 -26.74 8.28
CA TYR A 319 -0.27 -27.83 9.25
C TYR A 319 0.06 -29.14 8.52
N SER A 320 1.01 -29.91 9.04
CA SER A 320 1.22 -31.27 8.53
C SER A 320 0.00 -32.13 8.87
N ASP A 321 -0.19 -33.24 8.17
CA ASP A 321 -1.30 -34.15 8.47
C ASP A 321 -1.19 -34.73 9.89
N LYS A 322 0.04 -34.93 10.38
CA LYS A 322 0.32 -35.33 11.76
C LYS A 322 -0.12 -34.28 12.78
N ASP A 323 0.11 -32.99 12.49
CA ASP A 323 -0.34 -31.89 13.35
C ASP A 323 -1.87 -31.78 13.40
N ILE A 324 -2.54 -32.02 12.27
CA ILE A 324 -4.00 -32.00 12.17
C ILE A 324 -4.59 -33.15 12.99
N VAL A 325 -4.06 -34.37 12.84
CA VAL A 325 -4.49 -35.51 13.64
C VAL A 325 -4.30 -35.22 15.13
N ASN A 326 -3.12 -34.75 15.54
CA ASN A 326 -2.85 -34.38 16.94
C ASN A 326 -3.79 -33.28 17.47
N LEU A 327 -4.19 -32.33 16.62
CA LEU A 327 -5.13 -31.26 16.98
C LEU A 327 -6.56 -31.81 17.13
N LEU A 328 -6.99 -32.68 16.22
CA LEU A 328 -8.30 -33.32 16.22
C LEU A 328 -8.46 -34.32 17.38
N SER A 329 -7.42 -35.09 17.71
CA SER A 329 -7.41 -36.08 18.79
C SER A 329 -7.75 -35.48 20.16
N ARG A 330 -7.51 -34.18 20.39
CA ARG A 330 -7.86 -33.47 21.63
C ARG A 330 -9.36 -33.38 21.89
N TYR A 331 -10.19 -33.62 20.87
CA TYR A 331 -11.64 -33.44 20.90
C TYR A 331 -12.41 -34.76 20.72
N VAL A 332 -11.74 -35.91 20.85
CA VAL A 332 -12.37 -37.23 20.72
C VAL A 332 -13.12 -37.59 22.01
N ILE A 333 -14.39 -37.99 21.88
CA ILE A 333 -15.28 -38.31 23.00
C ILE A 333 -15.58 -39.83 23.08
N GLY A 334 -15.12 -40.62 22.10
CA GLY A 334 -15.26 -42.09 22.02
C GLY A 334 -15.69 -42.56 20.63
N ASN A 335 -15.41 -43.80 20.23
CA ASN A 335 -15.70 -44.35 18.88
C ASN A 335 -15.23 -43.46 17.70
N ASN A 336 -14.06 -42.82 17.83
CA ASN A 336 -13.54 -41.81 16.89
C ASN A 336 -14.48 -40.63 16.62
N LEU A 337 -15.46 -40.37 17.51
CA LEU A 337 -16.36 -39.24 17.43
C LEU A 337 -15.70 -37.99 18.00
N ILE A 338 -15.64 -36.94 17.20
CA ILE A 338 -15.11 -35.63 17.55
C ILE A 338 -16.25 -34.64 17.73
N LYS A 339 -16.24 -33.94 18.88
CA LYS A 339 -17.10 -32.77 19.11
C LYS A 339 -16.22 -31.58 19.52
N ILE A 340 -16.16 -30.56 18.66
CA ILE A 340 -15.34 -29.38 18.88
C ILE A 340 -16.24 -28.24 19.41
N PRO A 341 -16.03 -27.73 20.63
CA PRO A 341 -16.78 -26.59 21.16
C PRO A 341 -16.56 -25.36 20.30
N VAL A 342 -17.64 -24.68 19.90
CA VAL A 342 -17.59 -23.46 19.07
C VAL A 342 -16.78 -22.34 19.76
N ASN A 343 -16.79 -22.32 21.09
CA ASN A 343 -16.05 -21.35 21.91
C ASN A 343 -14.57 -21.73 22.12
N SER A 344 -14.12 -22.88 21.62
CA SER A 344 -12.72 -23.27 21.72
C SER A 344 -11.86 -22.41 20.79
N ARG A 345 -10.65 -22.04 21.23
CA ARG A 345 -9.69 -21.31 20.39
C ARG A 345 -9.32 -22.10 19.12
N ASP A 346 -9.41 -23.43 19.19
CA ASP A 346 -9.05 -24.31 18.08
C ASP A 346 -10.19 -24.51 17.07
N TYR A 347 -11.47 -24.22 17.38
CA TYR A 347 -12.57 -24.35 16.42
C TYR A 347 -12.35 -23.48 15.17
N ILE A 348 -12.08 -22.18 15.36
CA ILE A 348 -11.83 -21.24 14.26
C ILE A 348 -10.57 -21.64 13.49
N ARG A 349 -9.56 -22.16 14.21
CA ARG A 349 -8.30 -22.63 13.64
C ARG A 349 -8.52 -23.83 12.71
N ILE A 350 -9.20 -24.87 13.19
CA ILE A 350 -9.52 -26.09 12.43
C ILE A 350 -10.42 -25.76 11.23
N PHE A 351 -11.42 -24.89 11.41
CA PHE A 351 -12.28 -24.43 10.33
C PHE A 351 -11.50 -23.73 9.20
N ARG A 352 -10.52 -22.88 9.55
CA ARG A 352 -9.65 -22.23 8.56
C ARG A 352 -8.74 -23.21 7.84
N ILE A 353 -8.21 -24.22 8.53
CA ILE A 353 -7.40 -25.30 7.92
C ILE A 353 -8.23 -26.04 6.88
N ALA A 354 -9.45 -26.45 7.25
CA ALA A 354 -10.39 -27.13 6.36
C ALA A 354 -10.70 -26.28 5.10
N LYS A 355 -11.07 -25.02 5.28
CA LYS A 355 -11.38 -24.11 4.16
C LYS A 355 -10.18 -23.91 3.23
N ASN A 356 -8.99 -23.71 3.78
CA ASN A 356 -7.76 -23.52 2.99
C ASN A 356 -7.35 -24.77 2.20
N ARG A 357 -7.79 -25.96 2.64
CA ARG A 357 -7.60 -27.22 1.92
C ARG A 357 -8.76 -27.57 0.98
N GLY A 358 -9.70 -26.64 0.75
CA GLY A 358 -10.79 -26.80 -0.21
C GLY A 358 -12.04 -27.49 0.31
N TYR A 359 -12.17 -27.69 1.63
CA TYR A 359 -13.36 -28.32 2.21
C TYR A 359 -14.48 -27.31 2.46
N ASN A 360 -15.70 -27.69 2.09
CA ASN A 360 -16.92 -26.88 2.28
C ASN A 360 -17.53 -26.99 3.69
N GLY A 361 -16.80 -27.56 4.66
CA GLY A 361 -17.26 -27.75 6.04
C GLY A 361 -16.30 -28.61 6.86
N LEU A 362 -16.54 -28.67 8.19
CA LEU A 362 -15.71 -29.47 9.11
C LEU A 362 -15.99 -30.98 9.02
N GLU A 363 -17.19 -31.37 8.61
CA GLU A 363 -17.63 -32.77 8.61
C GLU A 363 -16.75 -33.62 7.69
N LYS A 364 -16.77 -33.32 6.38
CA LYS A 364 -15.95 -34.01 5.38
C LYS A 364 -14.45 -33.89 5.66
N PHE A 365 -14.00 -32.76 6.19
CA PHE A 365 -12.60 -32.58 6.58
C PHE A 365 -12.20 -33.55 7.68
N ILE A 366 -13.00 -33.69 8.73
CA ILE A 366 -12.70 -34.54 9.89
C ILE A 366 -12.83 -36.04 9.52
N GLU A 367 -13.75 -36.38 8.63
CA GLU A 367 -13.93 -37.73 8.08
C GLU A 367 -12.72 -38.22 7.29
N ASP A 368 -12.13 -37.36 6.45
CA ASP A 368 -10.93 -37.69 5.66
C ASP A 368 -9.71 -37.99 6.55
N TYR A 369 -9.69 -37.52 7.80
CA TYR A 369 -8.68 -37.86 8.82
C TYR A 369 -9.07 -39.06 9.70
N GLY A 370 -10.13 -39.80 9.37
CA GLY A 370 -10.53 -41.04 10.05
C GLY A 370 -11.40 -40.85 11.30
N PHE A 371 -11.99 -39.67 11.48
CA PHE A 371 -12.85 -39.34 12.62
C PHE A 371 -14.29 -39.06 12.18
N LYS A 372 -15.27 -39.33 13.05
CA LYS A 372 -16.66 -38.93 12.83
C LYS A 372 -16.89 -37.56 13.47
N TYR A 373 -17.56 -36.64 12.78
CA TYR A 373 -17.85 -35.31 13.32
C TYR A 373 -19.29 -35.18 13.78
N GLU A 374 -19.51 -34.68 15.00
CA GLU A 374 -20.84 -34.27 15.46
C GLU A 374 -20.81 -32.82 15.95
N ARG A 375 -21.66 -31.98 15.34
CA ARG A 375 -21.74 -30.56 15.66
C ARG A 375 -22.45 -30.35 17.00
N ILE A 376 -21.79 -29.69 17.94
CA ILE A 376 -22.40 -29.26 19.20
C ILE A 376 -23.46 -28.18 18.90
N ARG A 377 -24.73 -28.54 19.04
CA ARG A 377 -25.84 -27.58 19.07
C ARG A 377 -26.02 -27.12 20.51
N TYR A 378 -25.53 -25.93 20.86
CA TYR A 378 -25.95 -25.28 22.11
C TYR A 378 -27.39 -24.80 21.93
N ILE A 379 -28.35 -25.62 22.33
CA ILE A 379 -29.73 -25.18 22.57
C ILE A 379 -29.75 -24.68 24.02
N LEU A 380 -29.26 -23.46 24.26
CA LEU A 380 -29.97 -22.63 25.24
C LEU A 380 -31.32 -22.39 24.58
N ASP A 381 -32.43 -22.65 25.28
CA ASP A 381 -33.75 -22.53 24.72
C ASP A 381 -33.90 -21.10 24.17
N ILE A 382 -33.82 -20.94 22.85
CA ILE A 382 -33.74 -19.63 22.19
C ILE A 382 -34.97 -18.80 22.58
N ASP A 383 -36.07 -19.49 22.85
CA ASP A 383 -37.32 -18.98 23.36
C ASP A 383 -37.13 -18.30 24.73
N GLU A 384 -36.46 -18.92 25.71
CA GLU A 384 -36.16 -18.32 27.02
C GLU A 384 -35.29 -17.06 26.88
N LYS A 385 -34.24 -17.15 26.05
CA LYS A 385 -33.35 -16.00 25.79
C LYS A 385 -34.09 -14.83 25.16
N TYR A 386 -34.98 -15.08 24.21
CA TYR A 386 -35.73 -14.03 23.54
C TYR A 386 -36.82 -13.47 24.46
N GLN A 387 -37.44 -14.29 25.31
CA GLN A 387 -38.33 -13.82 26.36
C GLN A 387 -37.63 -12.86 27.31
N GLU A 388 -36.42 -13.16 27.79
CA GLU A 388 -35.67 -12.27 28.69
C GLU A 388 -35.37 -10.91 28.02
N ILE A 389 -34.90 -10.93 26.77
CA ILE A 389 -34.59 -9.69 26.02
C ILE A 389 -35.87 -8.85 25.83
N ILE A 390 -36.99 -9.49 25.48
CA ILE A 390 -38.29 -8.82 25.33
C ILE A 390 -38.74 -8.19 26.65
N LYS A 391 -38.68 -8.94 27.75
CA LYS A 391 -39.08 -8.45 29.09
C LYS A 391 -38.25 -7.26 29.54
N ARG A 392 -36.95 -7.29 29.26
CA ARG A 392 -36.03 -6.26 29.71
C ARG A 392 -36.17 -4.95 28.94
N ASN A 393 -36.38 -5.04 27.63
CA ASN A 393 -36.15 -3.90 26.73
C ASN A 393 -37.41 -3.42 25.98
N TYR A 394 -38.43 -4.26 25.77
CA TYR A 394 -39.46 -3.96 24.75
C TYR A 394 -40.91 -3.94 25.27
N ILE A 395 -41.13 -4.10 26.58
CA ILE A 395 -42.47 -4.01 27.18
C ILE A 395 -43.00 -2.58 27.09
N VAL A 396 -44.24 -2.45 26.62
CA VAL A 396 -45.01 -1.20 26.61
C VAL A 396 -45.96 -1.20 27.80
N GLU A 397 -46.83 -2.22 27.90
CA GLU A 397 -47.80 -2.37 28.99
C GLU A 397 -48.22 -3.84 29.11
N GLY A 398 -48.12 -4.43 30.32
CA GLY A 398 -48.46 -5.84 30.54
C GLY A 398 -47.65 -6.79 29.64
N ASN A 399 -48.34 -7.55 28.80
CA ASN A 399 -47.73 -8.42 27.78
C ASN A 399 -47.61 -7.76 26.39
N LYS A 400 -48.02 -6.49 26.25
CA LYS A 400 -47.90 -5.75 24.99
C LYS A 400 -46.48 -5.21 24.83
N ILE A 401 -45.90 -5.45 23.67
CA ILE A 401 -44.52 -5.09 23.35
C ILE A 401 -44.47 -4.27 22.06
N TYR A 402 -43.45 -3.43 21.95
CA TYR A 402 -43.15 -2.72 20.71
C TYR A 402 -41.69 -2.88 20.36
N ILE A 403 -41.44 -3.47 19.19
CA ILE A 403 -40.11 -3.63 18.62
C ILE A 403 -40.11 -2.91 17.27
N ASN A 404 -39.24 -1.90 17.15
CA ASN A 404 -39.07 -1.14 15.92
C ASN A 404 -38.56 -2.05 14.80
N SER A 405 -39.11 -1.94 13.60
CA SER A 405 -38.73 -2.79 12.47
C SER A 405 -37.28 -2.61 12.00
N LEU A 406 -36.64 -1.49 12.37
CA LEU A 406 -35.23 -1.22 12.11
C LEU A 406 -34.29 -1.81 13.17
N ASP A 407 -34.84 -2.30 14.30
CA ASP A 407 -34.05 -2.91 15.36
C ASP A 407 -33.46 -4.27 14.89
N PRO A 408 -32.14 -4.50 15.00
CA PRO A 408 -31.53 -5.78 14.66
C PRO A 408 -32.10 -6.98 15.43
N PHE A 409 -32.67 -6.77 16.61
CA PHE A 409 -33.39 -7.80 17.35
C PHE A 409 -34.71 -8.21 16.68
N TYR A 410 -35.44 -7.27 16.06
CA TYR A 410 -36.64 -7.59 15.28
C TYR A 410 -36.32 -8.51 14.11
N ASN A 411 -35.24 -8.23 13.38
CA ASN A 411 -34.78 -9.08 12.27
C ASN A 411 -34.42 -10.49 12.75
N ARG A 412 -33.79 -10.62 13.93
CA ARG A 412 -33.48 -11.92 14.53
C ARG A 412 -34.74 -12.72 14.84
N ILE A 413 -35.78 -12.07 15.38
CA ILE A 413 -37.09 -12.69 15.63
C ILE A 413 -37.72 -13.14 14.31
N CYS A 414 -37.74 -12.30 13.27
CA CYS A 414 -38.32 -12.64 11.96
C CYS A 414 -37.63 -13.85 11.33
N SER A 415 -36.30 -13.84 11.27
CA SER A 415 -35.53 -14.93 10.67
C SER A 415 -35.70 -16.23 11.46
N TYR A 416 -35.83 -16.17 12.79
CA TYR A 416 -36.10 -17.35 13.61
C TYR A 416 -37.53 -17.87 13.45
N SER A 417 -38.54 -16.98 13.39
CA SER A 417 -39.94 -17.38 13.20
C SER A 417 -40.13 -18.04 11.84
N TYR A 418 -39.57 -17.47 10.76
CA TYR A 418 -39.68 -18.03 9.42
C TYR A 418 -39.01 -19.40 9.26
N LYS A 419 -37.85 -19.63 9.91
CA LYS A 419 -37.21 -20.95 9.93
C LYS A 419 -38.06 -22.02 10.61
N ASN A 420 -38.96 -21.62 11.50
CA ASN A 420 -39.90 -22.49 12.20
C ASN A 420 -41.32 -22.41 11.61
N SER A 421 -41.47 -21.90 10.39
CA SER A 421 -42.75 -21.78 9.67
C SER A 421 -43.82 -20.99 10.42
N LYS A 422 -43.43 -19.99 11.22
CA LYS A 422 -44.31 -19.07 11.95
C LYS A 422 -44.09 -17.64 11.48
N SER A 423 -45.15 -16.83 11.51
CA SER A 423 -45.01 -15.38 11.40
C SER A 423 -44.32 -14.79 12.64
N PRO A 424 -43.69 -13.61 12.53
CA PRO A 424 -43.09 -12.94 13.68
C PRO A 424 -44.11 -12.70 14.80
N ASP A 425 -45.35 -12.38 14.44
CA ASP A 425 -46.42 -12.12 15.40
C ASP A 425 -46.85 -13.42 16.13
N GLU A 426 -47.05 -14.52 15.41
CA GLU A 426 -47.36 -15.83 16.01
C GLU A 426 -46.25 -16.33 16.94
N TYR A 427 -44.99 -16.12 16.56
CA TYR A 427 -43.85 -16.51 17.38
C TYR A 427 -43.74 -15.62 18.63
N ILE A 428 -43.93 -14.31 18.52
CA ILE A 428 -44.00 -13.41 19.68
C ILE A 428 -45.14 -13.80 20.64
N SER A 429 -46.30 -14.21 20.10
CA SER A 429 -47.42 -14.73 20.89
C SER A 429 -47.10 -16.05 21.57
N GLN A 430 -46.36 -16.96 20.94
CA GLN A 430 -45.85 -18.17 21.58
C GLN A 430 -44.92 -17.85 22.76
N LEU A 431 -44.12 -16.78 22.67
CA LEU A 431 -43.27 -16.31 23.77
C LEU A 431 -44.07 -15.61 24.90
N GLY A 432 -45.40 -15.47 24.75
CA GLY A 432 -46.29 -14.90 25.76
C GLY A 432 -46.58 -13.40 25.60
N PHE A 433 -46.25 -12.80 24.45
CA PHE A 433 -46.37 -11.36 24.22
C PHE A 433 -47.30 -11.01 23.05
N GLU A 434 -47.85 -9.81 23.07
CA GLU A 434 -48.66 -9.24 21.99
C GLU A 434 -47.92 -8.05 21.37
N ARG A 435 -47.73 -8.03 20.05
CA ARG A 435 -46.96 -6.98 19.39
C ARG A 435 -47.83 -5.82 18.92
N ILE A 436 -47.47 -4.60 19.32
CA ILE A 436 -47.98 -3.35 18.76
C ILE A 436 -47.31 -3.09 17.41
N LYS A 437 -48.09 -2.96 16.34
CA LYS A 437 -47.57 -2.89 14.95
C LYS A 437 -47.33 -1.46 14.48
N SER A 438 -48.06 -0.51 15.05
CA SER A 438 -48.02 0.89 14.66
C SER A 438 -47.47 1.76 15.79
N PRO A 439 -46.50 2.65 15.52
CA PRO A 439 -46.03 3.62 16.51
C PRO A 439 -47.15 4.54 17.03
N LYS A 440 -48.26 4.68 16.29
CA LYS A 440 -49.42 5.50 16.67
C LYS A 440 -50.26 4.90 17.79
N GLU A 441 -50.09 3.62 18.08
CA GLU A 441 -50.81 2.89 19.14
C GLU A 441 -50.03 2.90 20.47
N LEU A 442 -48.87 3.58 20.51
CA LEU A 442 -48.05 3.70 21.71
C LEU A 442 -48.58 4.81 22.63
N PRO A 443 -48.54 4.61 23.96
CA PRO A 443 -48.83 5.67 24.92
C PRO A 443 -47.94 6.90 24.70
N GLU A 444 -48.46 8.11 24.87
CA GLU A 444 -47.72 9.37 24.65
C GLU A 444 -46.44 9.49 25.50
N ASN A 445 -46.40 8.81 26.65
CA ASN A 445 -45.27 8.78 27.58
C ASN A 445 -44.33 7.58 27.38
N TYR A 446 -44.56 6.71 26.40
CA TYR A 446 -43.70 5.56 26.15
C TYR A 446 -42.37 6.00 25.53
N LYS A 447 -41.28 5.68 26.22
CA LYS A 447 -39.93 5.86 25.68
C LYS A 447 -39.49 4.57 25.01
N GLN A 448 -39.39 4.60 23.68
CA GLN A 448 -38.87 3.47 22.92
C GLN A 448 -37.43 3.15 23.36
N PHE A 449 -37.13 1.87 23.50
CA PHE A 449 -35.78 1.39 23.74
C PHE A 449 -34.80 1.86 22.65
N ASP A 450 -33.70 2.45 23.10
CA ASP A 450 -32.63 2.96 22.25
C ASP A 450 -31.59 1.87 21.98
N TRP A 451 -31.95 0.93 21.10
CA TRP A 451 -31.06 -0.13 20.65
C TRP A 451 -29.80 0.39 19.94
N LYS A 452 -29.82 1.64 19.44
CA LYS A 452 -28.65 2.24 18.80
C LYS A 452 -27.56 2.54 19.83
N ALA A 453 -27.94 3.08 21.00
CA ALA A 453 -26.98 3.37 22.07
C ALA A 453 -26.30 2.10 22.61
N GLU A 454 -27.03 0.99 22.76
CA GLU A 454 -26.45 -0.29 23.21
C GLU A 454 -25.54 -0.92 22.12
N GLU A 455 -25.92 -0.81 20.86
CA GLU A 455 -25.10 -1.28 19.73
C GLU A 455 -23.82 -0.46 19.57
N VAL A 456 -23.90 0.86 19.76
CA VAL A 456 -22.74 1.77 19.85
C VAL A 456 -21.80 1.31 20.97
N GLU A 457 -22.33 1.07 22.17
CA GLU A 457 -21.53 0.62 23.32
C GLU A 457 -20.85 -0.74 23.06
N ARG A 458 -21.58 -1.70 22.48
CA ARG A 458 -21.06 -3.03 22.13
C ARG A 458 -19.92 -2.99 21.10
N LEU A 459 -19.96 -2.02 20.20
CA LEU A 459 -19.00 -1.89 19.10
C LEU A 459 -17.80 -0.99 19.42
N LYS A 460 -17.81 -0.27 20.56
CA LYS A 460 -16.70 0.60 21.00
C LYS A 460 -15.36 -0.14 21.13
N ASP A 461 -15.37 -1.39 21.59
CA ASP A 461 -14.14 -2.17 21.79
C ASP A 461 -13.59 -2.81 20.52
N VAL A 462 -14.44 -3.06 19.51
CA VAL A 462 -14.06 -3.73 18.26
C VAL A 462 -13.61 -2.72 17.18
N TYR A 463 -14.06 -1.47 17.29
CA TYR A 463 -13.83 -0.40 16.32
C TYR A 463 -13.49 0.92 17.01
N SER A 464 -12.49 0.90 17.90
CA SER A 464 -11.94 2.11 18.49
C SER A 464 -11.27 2.99 17.43
N ASP A 465 -11.19 4.30 17.69
CA ASP A 465 -10.54 5.26 16.78
C ASP A 465 -9.09 4.84 16.47
N ASN A 466 -8.38 4.26 17.44
CA ASN A 466 -7.05 3.71 17.25
C ASN A 466 -7.04 2.51 16.29
N SER A 467 -8.00 1.58 16.43
CA SER A 467 -8.08 0.42 15.53
C SER A 467 -8.45 0.79 14.09
N ILE A 468 -9.25 1.84 13.92
CA ILE A 468 -9.61 2.38 12.62
C ILE A 468 -8.42 3.15 12.04
N GLY A 469 -7.75 3.96 12.87
CA GLY A 469 -6.50 4.65 12.55
C GLY A 469 -5.43 3.68 12.06
N ASP A 470 -5.18 2.58 12.77
CA ASP A 470 -4.21 1.54 12.37
C ASP A 470 -4.52 0.90 11.01
N VAL A 471 -5.80 0.82 10.63
CA VAL A 471 -6.23 0.30 9.33
C VAL A 471 -6.05 1.36 8.24
N LEU A 472 -6.37 2.62 8.54
CA LEU A 472 -6.19 3.74 7.62
C LEU A 472 -4.71 4.06 7.38
N ASP A 473 -3.86 4.03 8.42
CA ASP A 473 -2.40 4.21 8.33
C ASP A 473 -1.75 3.20 7.37
N LYS A 474 -2.22 1.95 7.38
CA LYS A 474 -1.71 0.91 6.46
C LYS A 474 -2.11 1.14 5.01
N LEU A 475 -3.16 1.92 4.79
CA LEU A 475 -3.71 2.22 3.47
C LEU A 475 -3.35 3.65 3.02
N ALA A 476 -2.81 4.46 3.92
CA ALA A 476 -2.44 5.84 3.68
C ALA A 476 -1.10 5.93 2.94
N ASN A 477 -0.98 6.91 2.07
CA ASN A 477 0.30 7.35 1.53
C ASN A 477 1.05 8.24 2.54
N GLU A 478 2.26 8.68 2.18
CA GLU A 478 3.10 9.55 3.02
C GLU A 478 2.46 10.90 3.38
N CYS A 479 1.38 11.29 2.69
CA CYS A 479 0.61 12.51 2.93
C CYS A 479 -0.65 12.27 3.78
N GLY A 480 -0.84 11.06 4.32
CA GLY A 480 -2.05 10.72 5.09
C GLY A 480 -3.29 10.50 4.22
N GLU A 481 -3.11 10.26 2.92
CA GLU A 481 -4.21 10.10 1.98
C GLU A 481 -4.50 8.62 1.69
N VAL A 482 -5.76 8.21 1.76
CA VAL A 482 -6.20 6.82 1.73
C VAL A 482 -7.12 6.56 0.54
N TYR A 483 -6.78 5.60 -0.32
CA TYR A 483 -7.69 5.09 -1.33
C TYR A 483 -8.50 3.91 -0.78
N LEU A 484 -9.84 4.03 -0.82
CA LEU A 484 -10.76 2.97 -0.43
C LEU A 484 -11.69 2.61 -1.59
N ASP A 485 -11.46 1.45 -2.17
CA ASP A 485 -12.37 0.82 -3.13
C ASP A 485 -13.73 0.56 -2.46
N THR A 486 -14.80 1.07 -3.07
CA THR A 486 -16.17 0.98 -2.58
C THR A 486 -16.70 -0.46 -2.58
N SER A 487 -16.08 -1.35 -3.34
CA SER A 487 -16.33 -2.79 -3.32
C SER A 487 -15.61 -3.51 -2.17
N SER A 488 -14.67 -2.86 -1.48
CA SER A 488 -13.84 -3.51 -0.46
C SER A 488 -14.58 -3.73 0.87
N LYS A 489 -14.28 -4.84 1.53
CA LYS A 489 -14.77 -5.14 2.88
C LYS A 489 -14.41 -4.05 3.90
N THR A 490 -13.22 -3.45 3.75
CA THR A 490 -12.75 -2.36 4.60
C THR A 490 -13.64 -1.14 4.46
N TYR A 491 -13.98 -0.74 3.24
CA TYR A 491 -14.94 0.35 2.98
C TYR A 491 -16.29 0.10 3.66
N TRP A 492 -16.84 -1.11 3.51
CA TRP A 492 -18.13 -1.47 4.11
C TRP A 492 -18.13 -1.43 5.64
N ASN A 493 -17.03 -1.83 6.27
CA ASN A 493 -16.92 -1.77 7.72
C ASN A 493 -16.84 -0.32 8.21
N LEU A 494 -16.04 0.52 7.55
CA LEU A 494 -15.93 1.95 7.88
C LEU A 494 -17.24 2.70 7.63
N TRP A 495 -17.93 2.40 6.53
CA TRP A 495 -19.24 2.96 6.22
C TRP A 495 -20.30 2.61 7.28
N LYS A 496 -20.31 1.38 7.78
CA LYS A 496 -21.19 0.97 8.89
C LYS A 496 -20.91 1.78 10.15
N ILE A 497 -19.63 1.97 10.50
CA ILE A 497 -19.22 2.73 11.68
C ILE A 497 -19.59 4.21 11.53
N ALA A 498 -19.37 4.79 10.35
CA ALA A 498 -19.73 6.16 10.04
C ALA A 498 -21.25 6.40 10.19
N ASN A 499 -22.08 5.51 9.65
CA ASN A 499 -23.54 5.55 9.83
C ASN A 499 -23.98 5.41 11.28
N ILE A 500 -23.29 4.58 12.08
CA ILE A 500 -23.58 4.43 13.51
C ILE A 500 -23.28 5.74 14.26
N ARG A 501 -22.26 6.48 13.82
CA ARG A 501 -21.85 7.78 14.37
C ARG A 501 -22.58 8.97 13.73
N ASP A 502 -23.59 8.70 12.90
CA ASP A 502 -24.39 9.69 12.18
C ASP A 502 -23.54 10.68 11.37
N MET A 503 -22.47 10.17 10.73
CA MET A 503 -21.55 10.95 9.91
C MET A 503 -21.23 10.22 8.62
N SER A 504 -20.72 10.93 7.62
CA SER A 504 -20.28 10.28 6.38
C SER A 504 -18.98 9.51 6.60
N ILE A 505 -18.68 8.56 5.71
CA ILE A 505 -17.40 7.85 5.75
C ILE A 505 -16.22 8.82 5.58
N ASN A 506 -16.40 9.92 4.84
CA ASN A 506 -15.37 10.92 4.66
C ASN A 506 -15.16 11.70 5.96
N ASP A 507 -16.22 12.10 6.65
CA ASP A 507 -16.14 12.77 7.95
C ASP A 507 -15.42 11.88 8.98
N LEU A 508 -15.68 10.56 8.97
CA LEU A 508 -14.99 9.60 9.84
C LEU A 508 -13.48 9.50 9.53
N ILE A 509 -13.10 9.52 8.25
CA ILE A 509 -11.69 9.43 7.81
C ILE A 509 -10.96 10.74 8.14
N GLU A 510 -11.59 11.88 7.90
CA GLU A 510 -11.05 13.22 8.22
C GLU A 510 -10.91 13.43 9.73
N LEU A 511 -11.89 12.97 10.52
CA LEU A 511 -11.83 13.02 11.99
C LEU A 511 -10.60 12.30 12.54
N LEU A 512 -10.15 11.23 11.87
CA LEU A 512 -8.99 10.44 12.25
C LEU A 512 -7.67 10.95 11.65
N GLY A 513 -7.69 12.10 10.96
CA GLY A 513 -6.50 12.76 10.42
C GLY A 513 -6.08 12.30 9.02
N PHE A 514 -6.95 11.57 8.32
CA PHE A 514 -6.70 11.07 6.97
C PHE A 514 -7.54 11.80 5.93
N LYS A 515 -7.12 11.73 4.66
CA LYS A 515 -7.88 12.28 3.54
C LYS A 515 -8.20 11.19 2.53
N ARG A 516 -9.47 11.02 2.15
CA ARG A 516 -9.83 9.99 1.18
C ARG A 516 -9.54 10.42 -0.26
N LEU A 517 -8.85 9.57 -1.02
CA LEU A 517 -8.65 9.73 -2.47
C LEU A 517 -9.68 8.93 -3.26
N TYR A 518 -10.08 9.48 -4.40
CA TYR A 518 -10.93 8.82 -5.38
C TYR A 518 -10.10 8.37 -6.57
N ALA A 519 -10.53 7.31 -7.26
CA ALA A 519 -9.79 6.67 -8.36
C ALA A 519 -9.53 7.55 -9.60
N TRP A 520 -9.77 8.86 -9.52
CA TRP A 520 -9.71 9.83 -10.60
C TRP A 520 -8.67 10.93 -10.37
N ASP A 521 -7.98 10.95 -9.23
CA ASP A 521 -6.90 11.91 -8.96
C ASP A 521 -5.56 11.29 -9.35
N GLU A 522 -5.09 11.53 -10.58
CA GLU A 522 -3.72 11.46 -11.15
C GLU A 522 -2.60 10.65 -10.44
N HIS A 523 -2.91 9.59 -9.71
CA HIS A 523 -1.94 8.74 -9.02
C HIS A 523 -1.93 7.36 -9.66
N GLU A 524 -0.76 6.94 -10.11
CA GLU A 524 -0.46 5.63 -10.69
C GLU A 524 -0.55 4.51 -9.62
N ILE A 525 -1.72 4.31 -9.01
CA ILE A 525 -1.96 3.18 -8.12
C ILE A 525 -2.57 2.05 -8.94
N GLY A 526 -1.75 1.04 -9.23
CA GLY A 526 -2.16 -0.16 -9.96
C GLY A 526 -3.37 -0.84 -9.32
N ARG A 527 -4.45 -0.98 -10.09
CA ARG A 527 -5.66 -1.71 -9.67
C ARG A 527 -5.32 -3.19 -9.46
N ILE A 528 -5.31 -3.65 -8.20
CA ILE A 528 -5.31 -5.07 -7.90
C ILE A 528 -6.74 -5.59 -8.12
N HIS A 529 -7.01 -6.18 -9.29
CA HIS A 529 -8.22 -6.95 -9.53
C HIS A 529 -8.23 -8.19 -8.63
N ASN A 530 -8.92 -8.10 -7.48
CA ASN A 530 -9.30 -9.28 -6.73
C ASN A 530 -10.58 -9.88 -7.31
N ARG A 531 -10.50 -11.17 -7.64
CA ARG A 531 -11.59 -12.00 -8.17
C ARG A 531 -12.82 -11.98 -7.26
N HIS A 532 -13.98 -12.02 -7.93
CA HIS A 532 -15.34 -12.09 -7.41
C HIS A 532 -15.55 -13.16 -6.32
N GLU A 533 -16.30 -12.81 -5.27
CA GLU A 533 -17.14 -13.74 -4.51
C GLU A 533 -18.61 -13.42 -4.86
N GLU A 534 -19.39 -14.43 -5.25
CA GLU A 534 -20.82 -14.33 -5.56
C GLU A 534 -21.62 -13.80 -4.36
N LEU A 535 -22.56 -12.87 -4.62
CA LEU A 535 -23.52 -12.41 -3.62
C LEU A 535 -24.61 -13.45 -3.41
N VAL A 536 -24.75 -13.88 -2.16
CA VAL A 536 -25.85 -14.72 -1.69
C VAL A 536 -27.19 -14.01 -1.98
N ASN A 537 -28.06 -14.73 -2.69
CA ASN A 537 -29.42 -14.32 -3.05
C ASN A 537 -30.26 -14.16 -1.77
N ASP A 538 -30.35 -12.93 -1.24
CA ASP A 538 -31.11 -12.64 -0.02
C ASP A 538 -32.61 -12.47 -0.33
N SER A 539 -33.30 -13.61 -0.38
CA SER A 539 -34.74 -13.69 -0.66
C SER A 539 -35.61 -12.85 0.28
N GLU A 540 -35.15 -12.56 1.51
CA GLU A 540 -35.90 -11.78 2.49
C GLU A 540 -35.84 -10.27 2.18
N PHE A 541 -34.69 -9.77 1.72
CA PHE A 541 -34.52 -8.42 1.21
C PHE A 541 -35.40 -8.17 -0.04
N ILE A 542 -35.41 -9.11 -0.99
CA ILE A 542 -36.23 -8.97 -2.22
C ILE A 542 -37.71 -8.92 -1.85
N ARG A 543 -38.17 -9.86 -1.00
CA ARG A 543 -39.59 -9.96 -0.60
C ARG A 543 -40.09 -8.70 0.13
N SER A 544 -39.29 -8.13 1.03
CA SER A 544 -39.66 -6.93 1.79
C SER A 544 -39.79 -5.68 0.90
N ASN A 545 -38.87 -5.49 -0.04
CA ASN A 545 -38.93 -4.36 -0.98
C ASN A 545 -40.11 -4.50 -1.97
N ILE A 546 -40.47 -5.72 -2.41
CA ILE A 546 -41.67 -5.94 -3.24
C ILE A 546 -42.95 -5.57 -2.49
N LEU A 547 -43.07 -5.95 -1.21
CA LEU A 547 -44.22 -5.58 -0.38
C LEU A 547 -44.33 -4.07 -0.15
N GLU A 548 -43.19 -3.35 -0.05
CA GLU A 548 -43.16 -1.89 0.01
C GLU A 548 -43.63 -1.27 -1.32
N LEU A 549 -43.18 -1.80 -2.46
CA LEU A 549 -43.60 -1.36 -3.79
C LEU A 549 -45.11 -1.54 -4.03
N GLN A 550 -45.68 -2.65 -3.56
CA GLN A 550 -47.13 -2.91 -3.62
C GLN A 550 -47.95 -1.89 -2.82
N LYS A 551 -47.38 -1.27 -1.78
CA LYS A 551 -48.05 -0.22 -0.99
C LYS A 551 -47.95 1.17 -1.63
N ILE A 552 -46.95 1.40 -2.49
CA ILE A 552 -46.67 2.71 -3.11
C ILE A 552 -47.41 2.90 -4.45
N GLN A 553 -47.82 1.80 -5.11
CA GLN A 553 -48.45 1.86 -6.44
C GLN A 553 -49.80 2.61 -6.45
N GLY A 554 -50.09 3.35 -7.52
CA GLY A 554 -51.42 3.94 -7.80
C GLY A 554 -51.62 5.43 -7.50
N GLY A 555 -50.60 6.16 -7.02
CA GLY A 555 -50.72 7.59 -6.71
C GLY A 555 -50.46 8.53 -7.90
N LEU A 556 -51.39 8.63 -8.87
CA LEU A 556 -51.31 9.66 -9.92
C LEU A 556 -52.03 10.94 -9.50
N GLU A 557 -51.27 11.98 -9.11
CA GLU A 557 -51.82 13.34 -8.99
C GLU A 557 -52.00 13.95 -10.39
N LYS A 558 -53.24 14.04 -10.88
CA LYS A 558 -53.58 14.77 -12.11
C LYS A 558 -53.62 16.27 -11.83
N SER A 559 -52.62 17.02 -12.28
CA SER A 559 -52.68 18.49 -12.31
C SER A 559 -53.30 18.98 -13.63
N LYS A 560 -54.46 19.65 -13.57
CA LYS A 560 -55.09 20.29 -14.73
C LYS A 560 -54.27 21.51 -15.17
N THR A 561 -53.51 21.37 -16.25
CA THR A 561 -53.04 22.47 -17.10
C THR A 561 -52.88 21.94 -18.52
N THR A 562 -53.00 22.80 -19.52
CA THR A 562 -53.16 22.54 -20.97
C THR A 562 -52.03 21.77 -21.69
N ASN A 563 -51.15 21.11 -20.93
CA ASN A 563 -50.35 19.96 -21.36
C ASN A 563 -50.36 18.97 -20.19
N GLU A 564 -51.02 17.81 -20.35
CA GLU A 564 -51.17 16.77 -19.33
C GLU A 564 -49.80 16.19 -18.90
N LYS A 565 -49.06 16.90 -18.05
CA LYS A 565 -47.83 16.39 -17.42
C LYS A 565 -48.21 15.55 -16.21
N ILE A 566 -48.22 14.24 -16.39
CA ILE A 566 -48.43 13.26 -15.33
C ILE A 566 -47.24 13.31 -14.35
N LYS A 567 -47.52 13.51 -13.05
CA LYS A 567 -46.51 13.59 -11.98
C LYS A 567 -46.12 12.17 -11.53
N ARG A 568 -44.89 11.75 -11.85
CA ARG A 568 -44.35 10.42 -11.47
C ARG A 568 -44.15 10.31 -9.96
N SER A 569 -44.43 9.14 -9.39
CA SER A 569 -44.18 8.87 -7.97
C SER A 569 -42.68 8.84 -7.67
N ARG A 570 -42.16 9.89 -7.02
CA ARG A 570 -40.77 9.95 -6.54
C ARG A 570 -40.45 8.81 -5.56
N ALA A 571 -41.43 8.38 -4.78
CA ALA A 571 -41.32 7.27 -3.86
C ALA A 571 -41.14 5.93 -4.61
N LEU A 572 -41.93 5.70 -5.66
CA LEU A 572 -41.82 4.51 -6.51
C LEU A 572 -40.43 4.44 -7.16
N VAL A 573 -39.97 5.54 -7.76
CA VAL A 573 -38.65 5.62 -8.41
C VAL A 573 -37.52 5.30 -7.44
N LYS A 574 -37.58 5.82 -6.20
CA LYS A 574 -36.55 5.55 -5.19
C LYS A 574 -36.58 4.10 -4.71
N ALA A 575 -37.77 3.56 -4.45
CA ALA A 575 -37.95 2.18 -3.98
C ALA A 575 -37.52 1.15 -5.05
N VAL A 576 -37.89 1.34 -6.32
CA VAL A 576 -37.50 0.42 -7.40
C VAL A 576 -35.99 0.47 -7.65
N LYS A 577 -35.35 1.64 -7.61
CA LYS A 577 -33.88 1.73 -7.71
C LYS A 577 -33.18 0.99 -6.57
N LYS A 578 -33.72 1.08 -5.35
CA LYS A 578 -33.19 0.36 -4.18
C LYS A 578 -33.34 -1.15 -4.30
N LEU A 579 -34.46 -1.64 -4.84
CA LEU A 579 -34.69 -3.08 -5.10
C LEU A 579 -33.57 -3.69 -5.96
N TYR A 580 -33.05 -2.94 -6.93
CA TYR A 580 -31.98 -3.39 -7.82
C TYR A 580 -30.60 -2.89 -7.41
N HIS A 581 -30.43 -2.39 -6.19
CA HIS A 581 -29.16 -1.84 -5.69
C HIS A 581 -28.55 -0.80 -6.64
N TYR A 582 -29.41 0.00 -7.29
CA TYR A 582 -29.03 1.00 -8.28
C TYR A 582 -28.25 0.42 -9.48
N LYS A 583 -28.46 -0.85 -9.83
CA LYS A 583 -27.87 -1.51 -11.02
C LYS A 583 -28.87 -1.59 -12.17
N CYS A 584 -28.33 -1.65 -13.38
CA CYS A 584 -29.11 -1.84 -14.60
C CYS A 584 -29.53 -3.30 -14.73
N GLN A 585 -30.82 -3.53 -15.01
CA GLN A 585 -31.39 -4.88 -15.19
C GLN A 585 -31.02 -5.54 -16.54
N LEU A 586 -30.50 -4.75 -17.49
CA LEU A 586 -30.14 -5.19 -18.85
C LEU A 586 -28.63 -5.36 -19.07
N CYS A 587 -27.79 -4.97 -18.10
CA CYS A 587 -26.35 -5.24 -18.18
C CYS A 587 -26.08 -6.69 -17.77
N SER A 588 -25.24 -7.38 -18.55
CA SER A 588 -24.72 -8.69 -18.14
C SER A 588 -23.72 -8.53 -17.00
N ASN A 589 -23.86 -9.35 -15.95
CA ASN A 589 -22.94 -9.37 -14.80
C ASN A 589 -21.79 -10.40 -14.98
N ASP A 590 -21.92 -11.33 -15.93
CA ASP A 590 -21.08 -12.53 -16.03
C ASP A 590 -20.38 -12.69 -17.41
N GLY A 591 -20.38 -11.63 -18.22
CA GLY A 591 -19.68 -11.58 -19.51
C GLY A 591 -20.42 -12.21 -20.70
N GLU A 592 -21.61 -12.80 -20.48
CA GLU A 592 -22.47 -13.35 -21.53
C GLU A 592 -23.20 -12.28 -22.37
N GLY A 593 -22.98 -10.99 -22.10
CA GLY A 593 -23.64 -9.90 -22.82
C GLY A 593 -22.99 -8.54 -22.64
N PHE A 594 -23.63 -7.51 -23.21
CA PHE A 594 -23.12 -6.14 -23.17
C PHE A 594 -23.28 -5.54 -21.77
N CYS A 595 -22.21 -4.95 -21.24
CA CYS A 595 -22.19 -4.28 -19.95
C CYS A 595 -21.69 -2.84 -20.09
N VAL A 596 -22.45 -1.91 -19.51
CA VAL A 596 -22.14 -0.48 -19.54
C VAL A 596 -21.41 -0.13 -18.25
N PRO A 597 -20.25 0.58 -18.33
CA PRO A 597 -19.57 1.05 -17.14
C PRO A 597 -20.51 1.86 -16.23
N PRO A 598 -20.57 1.54 -14.92
CA PRO A 598 -21.45 2.24 -14.00
C PRO A 598 -20.98 3.69 -13.82
N ILE A 599 -21.94 4.61 -13.74
CA ILE A 599 -21.67 6.03 -13.46
C ILE A 599 -21.95 6.24 -11.97
N GLU A 600 -20.93 6.59 -11.19
CA GLU A 600 -21.08 6.86 -9.76
C GLU A 600 -21.40 8.34 -9.52
N LYS A 601 -22.36 8.63 -8.65
CA LYS A 601 -22.67 10.01 -8.23
C LYS A 601 -21.79 10.40 -7.04
N GLU A 602 -21.73 11.69 -6.76
CA GLU A 602 -21.02 12.30 -5.63
C GLU A 602 -21.29 11.61 -4.27
N GLY A 603 -22.50 11.09 -4.04
CA GLY A 603 -22.87 10.36 -2.82
C GLY A 603 -22.59 8.85 -2.83
N GLY A 604 -21.89 8.31 -3.83
CA GLY A 604 -21.59 6.88 -3.98
C GLY A 604 -22.72 6.01 -4.53
N GLU A 605 -23.92 6.59 -4.75
CA GLU A 605 -25.01 5.91 -5.45
C GLU A 605 -24.71 5.79 -6.95
N LEU A 606 -24.96 4.62 -7.53
CA LEU A 606 -24.88 4.46 -8.98
C LEU A 606 -26.01 5.20 -9.69
N TYR A 607 -25.68 5.88 -10.78
CA TYR A 607 -26.63 6.54 -11.65
C TYR A 607 -27.33 5.50 -12.53
N VAL A 608 -28.60 5.29 -12.21
CA VAL A 608 -29.56 4.56 -13.03
C VAL A 608 -30.83 5.37 -13.17
N GLU A 609 -31.55 5.12 -14.24
CA GLU A 609 -32.81 5.72 -14.61
C GLU A 609 -33.92 4.67 -14.48
N VAL A 610 -35.13 5.13 -14.15
CA VAL A 610 -36.32 4.28 -14.17
C VAL A 610 -37.07 4.59 -15.45
N HIS A 611 -37.29 3.55 -16.25
CA HIS A 611 -37.98 3.59 -17.54
C HIS A 611 -39.32 2.87 -17.44
N HIS A 612 -40.38 3.45 -18.00
CA HIS A 612 -41.68 2.79 -18.12
C HIS A 612 -41.68 1.90 -19.36
N ILE A 613 -42.06 0.63 -19.20
CA ILE A 613 -42.06 -0.36 -20.29
C ILE A 613 -43.13 0.00 -21.32
N ILE A 614 -44.37 0.26 -20.85
CA ILE A 614 -45.45 0.82 -21.66
C ILE A 614 -45.45 2.34 -21.48
N PRO A 615 -45.27 3.13 -22.57
CA PRO A 615 -45.23 4.58 -22.49
C PRO A 615 -46.56 5.19 -22.02
N MET A 616 -46.49 6.22 -21.18
CA MET A 616 -47.68 6.86 -20.59
C MET A 616 -48.66 7.51 -21.58
N HIS A 617 -48.27 7.71 -22.84
CA HIS A 617 -49.14 8.31 -23.87
C HIS A 617 -50.01 7.28 -24.61
N GLU A 618 -49.68 5.99 -24.53
CA GLU A 618 -50.40 4.90 -25.23
C GLU A 618 -51.49 4.26 -24.35
N ALA A 619 -51.55 4.60 -23.06
CA ALA A 619 -52.56 4.09 -22.13
C ALA A 619 -53.93 4.78 -22.23
N LYS A 620 -54.18 5.58 -23.27
CA LYS A 620 -55.47 6.27 -23.50
C LYS A 620 -56.55 5.36 -24.07
N GLU A 621 -56.23 4.14 -24.51
CA GLU A 621 -57.17 3.25 -25.22
C GLU A 621 -57.68 2.06 -24.39
N TRP A 622 -57.50 2.07 -23.06
CA TRP A 622 -57.87 0.93 -22.20
C TRP A 622 -59.21 1.21 -21.50
N GLU A 623 -60.24 0.42 -21.83
CA GLU A 623 -61.62 0.59 -21.36
C GLU A 623 -61.87 0.13 -19.90
N ASP A 624 -60.89 -0.51 -19.24
CA ASP A 624 -61.03 -1.07 -17.88
C ASP A 624 -60.29 -0.22 -16.83
N GLU A 625 -61.02 0.35 -15.85
CA GLU A 625 -60.47 1.18 -14.77
C GLU A 625 -59.51 0.42 -13.84
N SER A 626 -59.56 -0.92 -13.82
CA SER A 626 -58.65 -1.76 -13.03
C SER A 626 -57.24 -1.86 -13.62
N GLU A 627 -57.08 -1.56 -14.92
CA GLU A 627 -55.80 -1.59 -15.64
C GLU A 627 -55.14 -0.20 -15.77
N GLN A 628 -55.78 0.86 -15.25
CA GLN A 628 -55.34 2.26 -15.37
C GLN A 628 -54.14 2.65 -14.47
N GLN A 629 -53.43 1.72 -13.83
CA GLN A 629 -52.22 2.06 -13.07
C GLN A 629 -50.95 1.94 -13.93
N ILE A 630 -50.71 2.97 -14.75
CA ILE A 630 -49.52 3.06 -15.61
C ILE A 630 -48.23 3.25 -14.79
N ASP A 631 -48.31 3.95 -13.64
CA ASP A 631 -47.19 4.19 -12.72
C ASP A 631 -47.15 3.11 -11.62
N THR A 632 -46.92 1.86 -12.05
CA THR A 632 -46.78 0.68 -11.17
C THR A 632 -45.37 0.13 -11.21
N TYR A 633 -44.97 -0.56 -10.15
CA TYR A 633 -43.70 -1.29 -10.15
C TYR A 633 -43.65 -2.33 -11.29
N LYS A 634 -44.81 -2.93 -11.65
CA LYS A 634 -44.92 -3.90 -12.75
C LYS A 634 -44.65 -3.32 -14.14
N ASN A 635 -44.81 -2.01 -14.34
CA ASN A 635 -44.61 -1.34 -15.62
C ASN A 635 -43.31 -0.51 -15.66
N VAL A 636 -42.37 -0.75 -14.75
CA VAL A 636 -41.09 -0.01 -14.73
C VAL A 636 -39.87 -0.92 -14.65
N ILE A 637 -38.77 -0.45 -15.22
CA ILE A 637 -37.47 -1.10 -15.23
C ILE A 637 -36.35 -0.12 -14.86
N VAL A 638 -35.32 -0.62 -14.17
CA VAL A 638 -34.10 0.13 -13.81
C VAL A 638 -33.01 -0.10 -14.84
N VAL A 639 -32.55 0.98 -15.47
CA VAL A 639 -31.58 0.93 -16.57
C VAL A 639 -30.48 1.99 -16.44
N CYS A 640 -29.30 1.72 -16.99
CA CYS A 640 -28.26 2.74 -17.15
C CYS A 640 -28.65 3.74 -18.27
N SER A 641 -27.95 4.86 -18.36
CA SER A 641 -28.22 5.90 -19.37
C SER A 641 -28.17 5.37 -20.81
N TYR A 642 -27.22 4.48 -21.11
CA TYR A 642 -27.13 3.82 -22.42
C TYR A 642 -28.37 2.96 -22.71
N HIS A 643 -28.67 2.00 -21.84
CA HIS A 643 -29.82 1.10 -22.03
C HIS A 643 -31.15 1.86 -22.01
N HIS A 644 -31.25 2.95 -21.25
CA HIS A 644 -32.42 3.81 -21.30
C HIS A 644 -32.63 4.43 -22.68
N LYS A 645 -31.59 4.97 -23.30
CA LYS A 645 -31.67 5.50 -24.67
C LYS A 645 -31.89 4.40 -25.71
N TYR A 646 -31.27 3.25 -25.50
CA TYR A 646 -31.43 2.08 -26.35
C TYR A 646 -32.90 1.61 -26.40
N LEU A 647 -33.55 1.48 -25.24
CA LEU A 647 -34.97 1.12 -25.15
C LEU A 647 -35.90 2.12 -25.87
N HIS A 648 -35.57 3.42 -25.87
CA HIS A 648 -36.40 4.45 -26.53
C HIS A 648 -36.24 4.47 -28.05
N TYR A 649 -35.01 4.34 -28.55
CA TYR A 649 -34.70 4.74 -29.93
C TYR A 649 -34.26 3.59 -30.84
N TYR A 650 -33.63 2.55 -30.29
CA TYR A 650 -33.08 1.49 -31.13
C TYR A 650 -34.21 0.74 -31.82
N HIS A 651 -34.20 0.76 -33.16
CA HIS A 651 -35.12 0.02 -34.03
C HIS A 651 -36.61 0.20 -33.69
N GLY A 652 -37.01 1.45 -33.42
CA GLY A 652 -38.40 1.81 -33.11
C GLY A 652 -38.80 1.65 -31.64
N GLY A 653 -37.83 1.30 -30.80
CA GLY A 653 -37.97 1.16 -29.35
C GLY A 653 -38.50 -0.21 -28.93
N PHE A 654 -38.25 -0.53 -27.67
CA PHE A 654 -38.61 -1.78 -27.02
C PHE A 654 -39.80 -1.55 -26.12
N ARG A 655 -40.94 -2.16 -26.45
CA ARG A 655 -42.23 -1.84 -25.82
C ARG A 655 -42.96 -3.03 -25.22
N LYS A 656 -42.44 -4.24 -25.45
CA LYS A 656 -43.05 -5.48 -25.03
C LYS A 656 -42.02 -6.36 -24.34
N ILE A 657 -42.43 -7.04 -23.27
CA ILE A 657 -41.65 -8.12 -22.66
C ILE A 657 -42.25 -9.45 -23.13
N ILE A 658 -41.40 -10.35 -23.60
CA ILE A 658 -41.74 -11.72 -23.98
C ILE A 658 -40.94 -12.69 -23.11
N GLU A 659 -41.50 -13.88 -22.89
CA GLU A 659 -40.83 -14.97 -22.21
C GLU A 659 -40.40 -16.02 -23.23
N MET A 660 -39.13 -16.41 -23.19
CA MET A 660 -38.55 -17.44 -24.03
C MET A 660 -37.57 -18.26 -23.19
N ASP A 661 -37.70 -19.59 -23.22
CA ASP A 661 -36.77 -20.51 -22.53
C ASP A 661 -36.58 -20.19 -21.03
N ASN A 662 -37.66 -19.82 -20.32
CA ASN A 662 -37.68 -19.34 -18.92
C ASN A 662 -36.95 -18.01 -18.65
N ASP A 663 -36.49 -17.31 -19.68
CA ASP A 663 -35.88 -16.00 -19.60
C ASP A 663 -36.82 -14.90 -20.14
N LEU A 664 -36.73 -13.69 -19.58
CA LEU A 664 -37.47 -12.53 -20.07
C LEU A 664 -36.62 -11.71 -21.04
N TYR A 665 -37.24 -11.29 -22.14
CA TYR A 665 -36.65 -10.43 -23.16
C TYR A 665 -37.55 -9.24 -23.44
N PHE A 666 -36.98 -8.08 -23.74
CA PHE A 666 -37.72 -7.06 -24.47
C PHE A 666 -37.69 -7.35 -25.96
N GLU A 667 -38.81 -7.11 -26.63
CA GLU A 667 -38.95 -7.17 -28.09
C GLU A 667 -39.15 -5.77 -28.67
N SER A 668 -38.38 -5.44 -29.71
CA SER A 668 -38.50 -4.18 -30.46
C SER A 668 -39.65 -4.26 -31.47
N LYS A 669 -40.07 -3.11 -32.02
CA LYS A 669 -41.06 -3.08 -33.12
C LYS A 669 -40.61 -3.84 -34.36
N LEU A 670 -39.30 -3.98 -34.55
CA LEU A 670 -38.69 -4.67 -35.70
C LEU A 670 -38.30 -6.12 -35.38
N GLY A 671 -38.66 -6.62 -34.19
CA GLY A 671 -38.44 -8.02 -33.79
C GLY A 671 -37.09 -8.30 -33.12
N ASP A 672 -36.26 -7.29 -32.86
CA ASP A 672 -35.02 -7.45 -32.10
C ASP A 672 -35.30 -7.75 -30.64
N ARG A 673 -34.39 -8.49 -30.00
CA ARG A 673 -34.57 -8.94 -28.62
C ARG A 673 -33.39 -8.55 -27.74
N ILE A 674 -33.68 -8.12 -26.51
CA ILE A 674 -32.68 -7.88 -25.47
C ILE A 674 -33.08 -8.56 -24.16
N LYS A 675 -32.18 -9.40 -23.64
CA LYS A 675 -32.40 -10.18 -22.42
C LYS A 675 -32.45 -9.29 -21.18
N ILE A 676 -33.32 -9.64 -20.24
CA ILE A 676 -33.35 -9.09 -18.88
C ILE A 676 -32.54 -10.03 -17.97
N TYR A 677 -31.34 -9.62 -17.58
CA TYR A 677 -30.42 -10.44 -16.79
C TYR A 677 -30.76 -10.50 -15.31
N THR A 678 -31.39 -9.45 -14.77
CA THR A 678 -31.77 -9.40 -13.35
C THR A 678 -33.22 -8.96 -13.24
N ASN A 679 -34.06 -9.85 -12.73
CA ASN A 679 -35.47 -9.60 -12.54
C ASN A 679 -35.92 -10.06 -11.15
N HIS A 680 -36.50 -9.13 -10.39
CA HIS A 680 -37.06 -9.37 -9.07
C HIS A 680 -38.58 -9.12 -9.02
N HIS A 681 -39.17 -8.43 -10.00
CA HIS A 681 -40.56 -7.96 -9.90
C HIS A 681 -41.38 -7.98 -11.19
N LEU A 682 -40.77 -8.19 -12.35
CA LEU A 682 -41.48 -8.29 -13.63
C LEU A 682 -41.95 -9.73 -13.84
N THR A 683 -43.13 -9.89 -14.39
CA THR A 683 -43.64 -11.16 -14.92
C THR A 683 -43.90 -10.98 -16.41
N SER A 684 -43.93 -12.04 -17.20
CA SER A 684 -44.45 -11.94 -18.57
C SER A 684 -45.84 -11.32 -18.51
N ILE A 685 -46.02 -10.13 -19.09
CA ILE A 685 -47.35 -9.57 -19.28
C ILE A 685 -47.95 -10.37 -20.43
N LYS A 686 -48.99 -11.18 -20.15
CA LYS A 686 -49.71 -11.90 -21.20
C LYS A 686 -50.56 -10.95 -22.02
#